data_AF-A0A9E0FBZ9-F1
#
_entry.id   AF-A0A9E0FBZ9-F1
#
_cell.length_a   1.000
_cell.length_b   1.000
_cell.length_c   1.000
_cell.angle_alpha   90.00
_cell.angle_beta   90.00
_cell.angle_gamma   90.00
#
_symmetry.space_group_name_H-M   'P 1'
#
loop_
_entity.id
_entity.type
_entity.pdbx_description
1 polymer ?
#
loop_
_entity_poly.entity_id
_entity_poly.type
_entity_poly.pdbx_seq_one_letter_code
_entity_poly.pdbx_strand_id
1 'polypeptide(L)'
;MLRHKKHASAFIAFLMAFALIFTSSGIGSLTFTKADDTQTIYYNGESVTLSEHALYVNQNLASSSGYSYKTLQEAVANAIPGTKDNPTIIYLEPDVYWTDDYTKTEDRDKNDLIGLIIPQAYITLVGMTGNRDDVVIASDRGQNAGANGNFNTIGVGDGFHAKDLTIGNYCNVDLVYERDTTKNHTKRQEAVTQAQAVTKVPSITDMDEWFFENCNIISRLNLFSRDDRPKRSLIKDCHLECTDDSLGTGYITIFENCTFSLFSNTPCGGASFYMQAFLGCEFTTQLSDNKTITLCKNTKPFAFIDCDFKGDMTGMEWKQSNFSDDIRQIVSNNTLNGQPLTISPDYPDLSVTPDGEQMKAFKYNGEYNIYNLLNGVGYDEWDPLNQKDYMPTGTWNIQFDYPGIAKDVVPVLQGNVSDSLQVTPVVLGGNDKTVTWSTEDDTLVIEPQDDGTVIVKGDNSTLDNKKGCLVATVANGMKKVLHFTVTPKIFEAPVLSEKPVLSAPENGMINVTYAFTDNSEAADESIINWYRATDKEGTDKVLVAQTTYVDSDAKPYSSYVLRLDDVNHYIICEVIPKRSNSVEGSSVFTAASELIKSAYVADEQKQSYNVDLEHLAYIEAENDTEENNYEWKNTLEAGNWYGGFYLPAEYREGGEWSDKAYKPVSGELPYTYAQGASGASGTTGLQTTTQGARLVYVDDTARKDMSMTLTLSPHKTGAQGFGSAKQFIDIYFKYDAKTMTGYGLRIARVPSISDPVLSSFAAKSCTFTLMEYKNGVAIPLEDSVISTAFLPGCTIKLDVTGNTFTADVTTTSSQDSASNIMPHEVHLSHVFENEVNSYSGIGFQHTGTSGAGKSGNRVTIHSVSVDYKGVTGEVIDVPDNDINNGNDDINKDTDDREDVPDSSVDVVPTGDSSDMRILIMLMAVSGLAIGMTVAKSKNSLKAFK
;
A
#
# COMPACT_ATOMS: atom_id res chain seq x y z
N MET A 1 54.09 -10.79 -46.80
CA MET A 1 54.63 -11.41 -48.03
C MET A 1 53.53 -11.48 -49.09
N LEU A 2 53.80 -12.03 -50.29
CA LEU A 2 52.97 -12.20 -51.50
C LEU A 2 51.42 -12.13 -51.31
N ARG A 3 50.66 -11.32 -52.09
CA ARG A 3 50.14 -11.55 -53.49
C ARG A 3 49.22 -12.80 -53.60
N HIS A 4 48.07 -12.80 -54.29
CA HIS A 4 47.50 -11.90 -55.33
C HIS A 4 45.99 -12.20 -55.60
N LYS A 5 45.19 -11.20 -56.07
CA LYS A 5 44.07 -11.26 -57.08
C LYS A 5 42.92 -12.32 -56.94
N LYS A 6 41.69 -12.18 -57.47
CA LYS A 6 40.76 -11.09 -57.92
C LYS A 6 39.42 -11.80 -58.29
N HIS A 7 38.36 -11.07 -58.70
CA HIS A 7 37.01 -11.56 -59.12
C HIS A 7 36.13 -12.06 -57.94
N ALA A 8 34.94 -11.55 -57.60
CA ALA A 8 33.97 -10.59 -58.16
C ALA A 8 32.96 -11.09 -59.21
N SER A 9 31.68 -11.19 -58.80
CA SER A 9 30.46 -10.76 -59.55
C SER A 9 29.17 -10.91 -58.71
N ALA A 10 28.15 -10.12 -59.05
CA ALA A 10 26.71 -10.32 -58.79
C ALA A 10 26.17 -10.46 -57.34
N PHE A 11 25.98 -9.33 -56.63
CA PHE A 11 24.76 -9.11 -55.80
C PHE A 11 24.38 -7.63 -55.57
N ILE A 12 24.79 -6.70 -56.45
CA ILE A 12 24.40 -5.27 -56.38
C ILE A 12 23.85 -4.85 -57.74
N ALA A 13 22.61 -5.26 -58.04
CA ALA A 13 21.97 -5.02 -59.34
C ALA A 13 20.42 -5.12 -59.33
N PHE A 14 19.74 -5.01 -58.16
CA PHE A 14 18.31 -5.35 -58.05
C PHE A 14 17.41 -4.33 -57.31
N LEU A 15 17.91 -3.12 -57.00
CA LEU A 15 17.17 -2.14 -56.18
C LEU A 15 17.24 -0.67 -56.68
N MET A 16 17.53 -0.46 -57.97
CA MET A 16 17.49 0.88 -58.62
C MET A 16 16.92 0.83 -60.05
N ALA A 17 15.87 0.04 -60.30
CA ALA A 17 15.33 -0.15 -61.65
C ALA A 17 13.82 -0.50 -61.70
N PHE A 18 12.97 0.24 -60.99
CA PHE A 18 11.52 0.25 -61.28
C PHE A 18 10.90 1.63 -61.04
N ALA A 19 11.13 2.51 -62.01
CA ALA A 19 10.34 3.71 -62.24
C ALA A 19 9.90 3.73 -63.72
N LEU A 20 8.77 4.39 -64.00
CA LEU A 20 8.12 4.60 -65.31
C LEU A 20 7.34 3.43 -65.94
N ILE A 21 6.05 3.73 -66.16
CA ILE A 21 5.12 3.21 -67.18
C ILE A 21 4.56 1.78 -66.97
N PHE A 22 3.37 1.71 -66.38
CA PHE A 22 2.12 1.61 -67.17
C PHE A 22 0.97 2.37 -66.46
N THR A 23 -0.13 2.64 -67.16
CA THR A 23 -1.10 3.70 -66.81
C THR A 23 -2.52 3.23 -66.53
N SER A 24 -3.32 4.16 -65.98
CA SER A 24 -4.78 4.26 -66.06
C SER A 24 -5.66 3.19 -65.38
N SER A 25 -6.03 3.49 -64.13
CA SER A 25 -7.40 3.41 -63.62
C SER A 25 -7.56 4.54 -62.60
N GLY A 26 -8.56 5.42 -62.78
CA GLY A 26 -8.51 6.77 -62.20
C GLY A 26 -9.34 6.94 -60.91
N ILE A 27 -8.70 7.54 -59.90
CA ILE A 27 -9.30 8.47 -58.93
C ILE A 27 -8.42 9.74 -58.99
N GLY A 28 -9.03 10.92 -58.92
CA GLY A 28 -8.41 12.17 -59.40
C GLY A 28 -7.32 12.75 -58.49
N SER A 29 -6.21 13.21 -59.09
CA SER A 29 -5.23 14.06 -58.40
C SER A 29 -5.74 15.50 -58.30
N LEU A 30 -6.18 15.92 -57.11
CA LEU A 30 -6.42 17.34 -56.82
C LEU A 30 -5.09 18.09 -56.69
N THR A 31 -4.61 18.62 -57.81
CA THR A 31 -3.47 19.54 -57.84
C THR A 31 -3.98 20.93 -57.46
N PHE A 32 -3.97 21.24 -56.16
CA PHE A 32 -4.27 22.59 -55.69
C PHE A 32 -3.10 23.52 -55.96
N THR A 33 -3.20 24.29 -57.05
CA THR A 33 -2.26 25.37 -57.38
C THR A 33 -2.96 26.71 -57.19
N LYS A 34 -2.69 27.38 -56.06
CA LYS A 34 -3.08 28.76 -55.68
C LYS A 34 -4.50 29.25 -55.98
N ALA A 35 -5.24 29.50 -54.90
CA ALA A 35 -5.82 30.82 -54.68
C ALA A 35 -4.91 31.59 -53.70
N ASP A 36 -4.93 32.93 -53.71
CA ASP A 36 -3.98 33.76 -52.96
C ASP A 36 -4.06 33.52 -51.43
N ASP A 37 -2.95 33.23 -50.74
CA ASP A 37 -1.82 34.14 -50.43
C ASP A 37 -2.20 35.35 -49.55
N THR A 38 -3.08 35.15 -48.56
CA THR A 38 -2.78 35.41 -47.13
C THR A 38 -3.91 34.85 -46.25
N GLN A 39 -3.70 33.67 -45.64
CA GLN A 39 -4.39 33.36 -44.39
C GLN A 39 -3.60 34.05 -43.27
N THR A 40 -4.08 35.22 -42.84
CA THR A 40 -3.41 36.04 -41.82
C THR A 40 -4.39 36.37 -40.71
N ILE A 41 -3.96 36.14 -39.46
CA ILE A 41 -4.66 36.58 -38.25
C ILE A 41 -3.89 37.74 -37.61
N TYR A 42 -4.55 38.48 -36.71
CA TYR A 42 -3.90 39.49 -35.88
C TYR A 42 -3.82 38.99 -34.44
N TYR A 43 -2.64 39.06 -33.85
CA TYR A 43 -2.36 38.65 -32.47
C TYR A 43 -1.34 39.60 -31.85
N ASN A 44 -1.60 40.11 -30.64
CA ASN A 44 -0.79 41.11 -29.93
C ASN A 44 -0.35 42.34 -30.77
N GLY A 45 -1.18 42.72 -31.76
CA GLY A 45 -0.93 43.85 -32.67
C GLY A 45 -0.09 43.51 -33.91
N GLU A 46 0.42 42.29 -34.00
CA GLU A 46 1.19 41.79 -35.15
C GLU A 46 0.34 40.94 -36.10
N SER A 47 0.81 40.80 -37.34
CA SER A 47 0.16 40.05 -38.43
C SER A 47 0.81 38.66 -38.55
N VAL A 48 0.15 37.63 -38.03
CA VAL A 48 0.63 36.24 -38.10
C VAL A 48 0.09 35.58 -39.36
N THR A 49 0.98 35.17 -40.26
CA THR A 49 0.63 34.33 -41.43
C THR A 49 0.51 32.88 -40.99
N LEU A 50 -0.65 32.27 -41.24
CA LEU A 50 -0.90 30.87 -40.91
C LEU A 50 -0.08 29.93 -41.80
N SER A 51 0.35 28.82 -41.22
CA SER A 51 1.24 27.83 -41.84
C SER A 51 1.08 26.47 -41.15
N GLU A 52 1.81 25.45 -41.57
CA GLU A 52 1.84 24.15 -40.87
C GLU A 52 2.31 24.23 -39.41
N HIS A 53 3.03 25.29 -39.02
CA HIS A 53 3.41 25.60 -37.63
C HIS A 53 2.59 26.75 -36.99
N ALA A 54 1.58 27.29 -37.68
CA ALA A 54 0.72 28.36 -37.16
C ALA A 54 -0.75 28.11 -37.58
N LEU A 55 -1.49 27.42 -36.72
CA LEU A 55 -2.89 27.04 -36.93
C LEU A 55 -3.83 28.00 -36.20
N TYR A 56 -5.06 28.17 -36.71
CA TYR A 56 -6.08 29.04 -36.13
C TYR A 56 -7.39 28.28 -35.91
N VAL A 57 -8.09 28.55 -34.81
CA VAL A 57 -9.31 27.84 -34.44
C VAL A 57 -10.42 28.81 -34.04
N ASN A 58 -11.54 28.78 -34.76
CA ASN A 58 -12.70 29.61 -34.47
C ASN A 58 -14.00 28.85 -34.79
N GLN A 59 -14.84 28.62 -33.78
CA GLN A 59 -16.08 27.84 -33.90
C GLN A 59 -17.13 28.48 -34.82
N ASN A 60 -17.00 29.78 -35.12
CA ASN A 60 -17.89 30.53 -36.00
C ASN A 60 -17.55 30.36 -37.49
N LEU A 61 -16.46 29.66 -37.83
CA LEU A 61 -16.12 29.35 -39.22
C LEU A 61 -17.22 28.50 -39.89
N ALA A 62 -17.58 28.86 -41.12
CA ALA A 62 -18.54 28.11 -41.93
C ALA A 62 -18.03 26.69 -42.23
N SER A 63 -16.72 26.57 -42.52
CA SER A 63 -16.01 25.32 -42.76
C SER A 63 -14.51 25.53 -42.58
N SER A 64 -13.81 24.52 -42.07
CA SER A 64 -12.35 24.48 -41.95
C SER A 64 -11.67 24.50 -43.32
N SER A 65 -10.57 25.24 -43.45
CA SER A 65 -9.87 25.45 -44.73
C SER A 65 -8.44 25.94 -44.53
N GLY A 66 -7.48 25.37 -45.27
CA GLY A 66 -6.06 25.66 -45.08
C GLY A 66 -5.62 25.30 -43.66
N TYR A 67 -5.12 26.29 -42.93
CA TYR A 67 -4.66 26.17 -41.54
C TYR A 67 -5.67 26.76 -40.53
N SER A 68 -6.90 27.04 -40.98
CA SER A 68 -8.02 27.52 -40.15
C SER A 68 -9.04 26.40 -39.91
N TYR A 69 -9.32 26.09 -38.64
CA TYR A 69 -10.15 24.97 -38.21
C TYR A 69 -11.34 25.42 -37.37
N LYS A 70 -12.44 24.67 -37.45
CA LYS A 70 -13.66 24.97 -36.68
C LYS A 70 -13.58 24.46 -35.24
N THR A 71 -12.87 23.36 -35.02
CA THR A 71 -12.72 22.74 -33.69
C THR A 71 -11.25 22.56 -33.32
N LEU A 72 -10.97 22.51 -32.02
CA LEU A 72 -9.63 22.22 -31.51
C LEU A 72 -9.19 20.79 -31.86
N GLN A 73 -10.14 19.84 -31.89
CA GLN A 73 -9.93 18.46 -32.34
C GLN A 73 -9.43 18.40 -33.79
N GLU A 74 -10.03 19.17 -34.70
CA GLU A 74 -9.57 19.25 -36.09
C GLU A 74 -8.17 19.87 -36.21
N ALA A 75 -7.88 20.92 -35.44
CA ALA A 75 -6.56 21.55 -35.43
C ALA A 75 -5.48 20.58 -34.93
N VAL A 76 -5.71 19.91 -33.79
CA VAL A 76 -4.79 18.91 -33.23
C VAL A 76 -4.64 17.70 -34.15
N ALA A 77 -5.69 17.27 -34.85
CA ALA A 77 -5.60 16.17 -35.82
C ALA A 77 -4.80 16.52 -37.09
N ASN A 78 -4.62 17.82 -37.40
CA ASN A 78 -3.82 18.29 -38.54
C ASN A 78 -2.46 18.88 -38.12
N ALA A 79 -2.22 19.11 -36.82
CA ALA A 79 -0.98 19.66 -36.30
C ALA A 79 0.20 18.70 -36.52
N ILE A 80 1.30 19.23 -37.03
CA ILE A 80 2.59 18.53 -37.07
C ILE A 80 3.38 18.80 -35.78
N PRO A 81 4.26 17.88 -35.33
CA PRO A 81 5.22 18.18 -34.26
C PRO A 81 6.07 19.40 -34.59
N GLY A 82 6.21 20.30 -33.62
CA GLY A 82 7.16 21.40 -33.67
C GLY A 82 8.55 20.96 -33.21
N THR A 83 9.41 21.94 -32.99
CA THR A 83 10.68 21.82 -32.28
C THR A 83 10.81 22.96 -31.27
N LYS A 84 11.79 22.87 -30.36
CA LYS A 84 12.08 23.91 -29.37
C LYS A 84 12.32 25.30 -29.97
N ASP A 85 13.01 25.37 -31.11
CA ASP A 85 13.31 26.62 -31.82
C ASP A 85 12.18 27.07 -32.76
N ASN A 86 11.22 26.19 -33.06
CA ASN A 86 10.12 26.41 -34.00
C ASN A 86 8.91 25.53 -33.60
N PRO A 87 8.14 25.94 -32.58
CA PRO A 87 6.97 25.19 -32.11
C PRO A 87 5.80 25.30 -33.09
N THR A 88 4.86 24.35 -33.03
CA THR A 88 3.58 24.44 -33.74
C THR A 88 2.58 25.15 -32.85
N ILE A 89 2.18 26.36 -33.23
CA ILE A 89 1.28 27.22 -32.45
C ILE A 89 -0.16 27.05 -32.94
N ILE A 90 -1.10 26.89 -32.02
CA ILE A 90 -2.54 26.83 -32.26
C ILE A 90 -3.20 28.01 -31.55
N TYR A 91 -3.65 28.98 -32.34
CA TYR A 91 -4.32 30.20 -31.88
C TYR A 91 -5.84 29.98 -31.73
N LEU A 92 -6.38 30.33 -30.57
CA LEU A 92 -7.77 30.10 -30.16
C LEU A 92 -8.52 31.42 -29.97
N GLU A 93 -9.63 31.58 -30.68
CA GLU A 93 -10.59 32.69 -30.45
C GLU A 93 -11.42 32.46 -29.17
N PRO A 94 -12.04 33.52 -28.59
CA PRO A 94 -12.83 33.40 -27.37
C PRO A 94 -14.06 32.47 -27.45
N ASP A 95 -13.90 31.22 -27.00
CA ASP A 95 -14.97 30.23 -26.91
C ASP A 95 -14.70 29.15 -25.84
N VAL A 96 -15.74 28.36 -25.55
CA VAL A 96 -15.68 27.12 -24.75
C VAL A 96 -15.46 25.94 -25.70
N TYR A 97 -14.24 25.41 -25.71
CA TYR A 97 -13.79 24.27 -26.49
C TYR A 97 -13.93 22.98 -25.67
N TRP A 98 -15.10 22.36 -25.75
CA TRP A 98 -15.33 21.03 -25.17
C TRP A 98 -14.41 19.99 -25.82
N THR A 99 -13.63 19.27 -25.00
CA THR A 99 -12.67 18.26 -25.47
C THR A 99 -13.35 16.98 -25.95
N ASP A 100 -14.47 16.62 -25.32
CA ASP A 100 -15.33 15.51 -25.67
C ASP A 100 -16.82 15.86 -25.53
N ASP A 101 -17.70 14.95 -25.94
CA ASP A 101 -19.14 15.14 -25.86
C ASP A 101 -19.62 14.89 -24.41
N TYR A 102 -19.74 16.00 -23.68
CA TYR A 102 -20.25 16.05 -22.31
C TYR A 102 -21.75 15.70 -22.19
N THR A 103 -22.52 15.77 -23.28
CA THR A 103 -23.97 15.50 -23.26
C THR A 103 -24.30 14.01 -23.14
N LYS A 104 -23.34 13.15 -23.50
CA LYS A 104 -23.41 11.69 -23.33
C LYS A 104 -23.47 11.26 -21.87
N THR A 105 -24.46 10.43 -21.55
CA THR A 105 -24.68 9.88 -20.21
C THR A 105 -23.95 8.56 -19.97
N GLU A 106 -23.42 7.91 -21.00
CA GLU A 106 -22.58 6.71 -20.84
C GLU A 106 -21.23 7.02 -20.18
N ASP A 107 -20.77 6.11 -19.31
CA ASP A 107 -19.40 6.14 -18.77
C ASP A 107 -18.38 5.72 -19.84
N ARG A 108 -17.25 6.44 -19.92
CA ARG A 108 -16.12 6.05 -20.77
C ARG A 108 -15.30 4.91 -20.16
N ASP A 109 -14.75 4.06 -21.03
CA ASP A 109 -13.97 2.88 -20.67
C ASP A 109 -12.62 3.23 -20.01
N LYS A 110 -12.04 2.26 -19.27
CA LYS A 110 -10.75 2.40 -18.58
C LYS A 110 -9.55 2.73 -19.48
N ASN A 111 -9.68 2.49 -20.79
CA ASN A 111 -8.64 2.78 -21.77
C ASN A 111 -8.88 4.11 -22.51
N ASP A 112 -9.94 4.85 -22.15
CA ASP A 112 -10.47 6.00 -22.89
C ASP A 112 -10.74 7.21 -21.94
N LEU A 113 -9.80 7.44 -21.01
CA LEU A 113 -9.96 8.38 -19.89
C LEU A 113 -9.43 9.80 -20.17
N ILE A 114 -9.36 10.20 -21.45
CA ILE A 114 -8.85 11.51 -21.88
C ILE A 114 -9.84 12.13 -22.89
N GLY A 115 -10.17 13.41 -22.70
CA GLY A 115 -10.99 14.20 -23.62
C GLY A 115 -10.30 14.41 -24.95
N LEU A 116 -9.20 15.16 -24.93
CA LEU A 116 -8.38 15.47 -26.12
C LEU A 116 -6.92 15.00 -25.91
N ILE A 117 -6.41 14.23 -26.86
CA ILE A 117 -5.03 13.70 -26.84
C ILE A 117 -4.19 14.51 -27.84
N ILE A 118 -3.12 15.13 -27.35
CA ILE A 118 -2.18 15.99 -28.10
C ILE A 118 -0.78 15.32 -28.08
N PRO A 119 -0.51 14.34 -28.98
CA PRO A 119 0.73 13.55 -28.97
C PRO A 119 1.93 14.25 -29.61
N GLN A 120 1.71 15.37 -30.32
CA GLN A 120 2.78 16.11 -30.98
C GLN A 120 3.69 16.79 -29.95
N ALA A 121 5.00 16.78 -30.21
CA ALA A 121 5.98 17.54 -29.44
C ALA A 121 5.94 19.04 -29.82
N TYR A 122 6.29 19.91 -28.88
CA TYR A 122 6.38 21.37 -29.03
C TYR A 122 5.12 22.01 -29.65
N ILE A 123 3.95 21.60 -29.14
CA ILE A 123 2.68 22.31 -29.38
C ILE A 123 2.56 23.46 -28.39
N THR A 124 2.21 24.64 -28.90
CA THR A 124 1.77 25.78 -28.08
C THR A 124 0.29 26.07 -28.33
N LEU A 125 -0.54 26.09 -27.28
CA LEU A 125 -1.92 26.58 -27.35
C LEU A 125 -1.97 28.03 -26.85
N VAL A 126 -2.62 28.94 -27.59
CA VAL A 126 -2.64 30.39 -27.28
C VAL A 126 -4.05 30.95 -27.32
N GLY A 127 -4.53 31.54 -26.23
CA GLY A 127 -5.75 32.36 -26.23
C GLY A 127 -5.49 33.74 -26.85
N MET A 128 -6.24 34.12 -27.88
CA MET A 128 -5.87 35.26 -28.75
C MET A 128 -6.05 36.67 -28.15
N THR A 129 -6.64 36.81 -26.96
CA THR A 129 -6.95 38.12 -26.36
C THR A 129 -6.04 38.54 -25.20
N GLY A 130 -5.17 37.65 -24.72
CA GLY A 130 -4.39 37.86 -23.49
C GLY A 130 -5.21 37.77 -22.19
N ASN A 131 -6.52 37.53 -22.26
CA ASN A 131 -7.36 37.25 -21.11
C ASN A 131 -7.70 35.76 -21.04
N ARG A 132 -7.18 35.07 -20.03
CA ARG A 132 -7.34 33.62 -19.85
C ARG A 132 -8.76 33.13 -19.60
N ASP A 133 -9.65 34.02 -19.14
CA ASP A 133 -11.07 33.72 -18.97
C ASP A 133 -11.82 33.73 -20.32
N ASP A 134 -11.23 34.28 -21.38
CA ASP A 134 -11.87 34.38 -22.70
C ASP A 134 -11.86 33.05 -23.46
N VAL A 135 -10.91 32.16 -23.20
CA VAL A 135 -10.72 30.89 -23.93
C VAL A 135 -10.72 29.74 -22.94
N VAL A 136 -11.68 28.82 -23.06
CA VAL A 136 -11.85 27.72 -22.09
C VAL A 136 -11.78 26.37 -22.80
N ILE A 137 -10.81 25.53 -22.45
CA ILE A 137 -10.74 24.12 -22.85
C ILE A 137 -11.41 23.29 -21.75
N ALA A 138 -12.49 22.55 -22.07
CA ALA A 138 -13.45 22.06 -21.08
C ALA A 138 -13.79 20.56 -21.20
N SER A 139 -13.97 19.90 -20.05
CA SER A 139 -14.67 18.61 -19.90
C SER A 139 -15.50 18.61 -18.61
N ASP A 140 -16.35 17.60 -18.38
CA ASP A 140 -17.15 17.49 -17.13
C ASP A 140 -17.23 16.07 -16.53
N ARG A 141 -16.34 15.17 -16.94
CA ARG A 141 -16.30 13.76 -16.50
C ARG A 141 -15.29 13.53 -15.37
N GLY A 142 -15.57 12.53 -14.54
CA GLY A 142 -14.70 12.08 -13.45
C GLY A 142 -14.94 10.62 -13.07
N GLN A 143 -14.17 10.10 -12.12
CA GLN A 143 -14.26 8.73 -11.63
C GLN A 143 -15.67 8.43 -11.08
N ASN A 144 -16.33 7.42 -11.65
CA ASN A 144 -17.73 7.03 -11.38
C ASN A 144 -18.75 8.13 -11.75
N ALA A 145 -18.36 9.10 -12.58
CA ALA A 145 -19.15 10.26 -12.96
C ALA A 145 -18.95 10.59 -14.45
N GLY A 146 -19.38 9.67 -15.33
CA GLY A 146 -19.12 9.73 -16.77
C GLY A 146 -17.82 9.05 -17.21
N ALA A 147 -17.07 8.43 -16.31
CA ALA A 147 -15.89 7.62 -16.61
C ALA A 147 -15.64 6.51 -15.57
N ASN A 148 -15.25 5.33 -16.04
CA ASN A 148 -14.83 4.20 -15.21
C ASN A 148 -13.35 4.31 -14.79
N GLY A 149 -12.90 5.53 -14.46
CA GLY A 149 -11.50 5.87 -14.18
C GLY A 149 -11.32 7.36 -13.92
N ASN A 150 -10.14 7.78 -13.46
CA ASN A 150 -9.79 9.19 -13.35
C ASN A 150 -9.76 9.83 -14.76
N PHE A 151 -10.75 10.66 -15.08
CA PHE A 151 -10.85 11.29 -16.39
C PHE A 151 -10.03 12.59 -16.48
N ASN A 152 -9.47 12.89 -17.64
CA ASN A 152 -8.60 14.05 -17.89
C ASN A 152 -9.11 14.89 -19.06
N THR A 153 -9.21 16.22 -18.91
CA THR A 153 -9.59 17.12 -20.01
C THR A 153 -8.63 17.00 -21.19
N ILE A 154 -7.32 17.15 -20.96
CA ILE A 154 -6.28 16.97 -21.99
C ILE A 154 -5.16 16.01 -21.56
N GLY A 155 -4.63 15.29 -22.54
CA GLY A 155 -3.38 14.52 -22.44
C GLY A 155 -2.34 15.11 -23.40
N VAL A 156 -1.16 15.51 -22.91
CA VAL A 156 -0.17 16.29 -23.69
C VAL A 156 1.20 15.61 -23.81
N GLY A 157 2.02 16.09 -24.75
CA GLY A 157 3.34 15.53 -25.08
C GLY A 157 4.55 16.29 -24.53
N ASP A 158 5.69 16.12 -25.19
CA ASP A 158 6.97 16.78 -24.89
C ASP A 158 6.96 18.26 -25.31
N GLY A 159 7.53 19.15 -24.49
CA GLY A 159 7.62 20.58 -24.79
C GLY A 159 6.27 21.30 -24.92
N PHE A 160 5.21 20.79 -24.28
CA PHE A 160 3.87 21.37 -24.35
C PHE A 160 3.81 22.73 -23.64
N HIS A 161 3.25 23.72 -24.33
CA HIS A 161 3.03 25.06 -23.79
C HIS A 161 1.54 25.46 -23.92
N ALA A 162 0.96 26.01 -22.85
CA ALA A 162 -0.35 26.65 -22.87
C ALA A 162 -0.24 28.09 -22.35
N LYS A 163 -0.83 29.04 -23.09
CA LYS A 163 -0.76 30.48 -22.81
C LYS A 163 -2.12 31.19 -22.91
N ASP A 164 -2.36 32.11 -21.98
CA ASP A 164 -3.48 33.06 -21.99
C ASP A 164 -4.86 32.37 -22.12
N LEU A 165 -5.06 31.22 -21.44
CA LEU A 165 -6.29 30.40 -21.55
C LEU A 165 -6.64 29.63 -20.27
N THR A 166 -7.85 29.08 -20.22
CA THR A 166 -8.35 28.20 -19.15
C THR A 166 -8.35 26.74 -19.60
N ILE A 167 -7.92 25.82 -18.72
CA ILE A 167 -8.11 24.37 -18.86
C ILE A 167 -8.91 23.88 -17.65
N GLY A 168 -10.12 23.37 -17.86
CA GLY A 168 -11.07 23.07 -16.79
C GLY A 168 -11.78 21.73 -16.88
N ASN A 169 -11.88 21.03 -15.75
CA ASN A 169 -12.76 19.88 -15.57
C ASN A 169 -13.91 20.22 -14.61
N TYR A 170 -15.07 20.44 -15.19
CA TYR A 170 -16.31 20.90 -14.56
C TYR A 170 -17.18 19.75 -14.03
N CYS A 171 -16.58 18.60 -13.69
CA CYS A 171 -17.31 17.50 -13.05
C CYS A 171 -17.80 17.87 -11.64
N ASN A 172 -16.95 18.61 -10.90
CA ASN A 172 -17.13 18.96 -9.48
C ASN A 172 -17.34 20.48 -9.24
N VAL A 173 -17.30 21.31 -10.29
CA VAL A 173 -17.29 22.78 -10.23
C VAL A 173 -18.01 23.34 -11.46
N ASP A 174 -18.77 24.43 -11.29
CA ASP A 174 -19.56 25.02 -12.38
C ASP A 174 -18.66 25.78 -13.37
N LEU A 175 -18.97 25.70 -14.66
CA LEU A 175 -18.40 26.58 -15.68
C LEU A 175 -19.20 27.88 -15.71
N VAL A 176 -18.53 28.99 -15.40
CA VAL A 176 -19.03 30.35 -15.60
C VAL A 176 -18.20 31.02 -16.69
N TYR A 177 -18.84 31.41 -17.79
CA TYR A 177 -18.22 32.04 -18.95
C TYR A 177 -18.87 33.39 -19.24
N GLU A 178 -18.37 34.43 -18.58
CA GLU A 178 -18.97 35.79 -18.54
C GLU A 178 -19.19 36.42 -19.93
N ARG A 179 -18.45 36.00 -20.96
CA ARG A 179 -18.61 36.51 -22.34
C ARG A 179 -19.90 36.04 -23.02
N ASP A 180 -20.36 34.85 -22.67
CA ASP A 180 -21.57 34.23 -23.23
C ASP A 180 -22.15 33.26 -22.20
N THR A 181 -23.03 33.78 -21.35
CA THR A 181 -23.67 33.01 -20.28
C THR A 181 -24.56 31.86 -20.79
N THR A 182 -24.78 31.74 -22.11
CA THR A 182 -25.46 30.57 -22.69
C THR A 182 -24.56 29.33 -22.76
N LYS A 183 -23.24 29.50 -22.56
CA LYS A 183 -22.22 28.44 -22.49
C LYS A 183 -21.81 28.08 -21.07
N ASN A 184 -22.45 28.67 -20.05
CA ASN A 184 -22.32 28.23 -18.66
C ASN A 184 -22.81 26.78 -18.52
N HIS A 185 -22.12 25.97 -17.71
CA HIS A 185 -22.49 24.56 -17.47
C HIS A 185 -22.47 24.27 -15.97
N THR A 186 -23.59 23.77 -15.43
CA THR A 186 -23.64 23.29 -14.05
C THR A 186 -22.80 22.03 -13.92
N LYS A 187 -22.06 21.91 -12.82
CA LYS A 187 -21.25 20.73 -12.50
C LYS A 187 -22.03 19.43 -12.57
N ARG A 188 -21.36 18.36 -13.01
CA ARG A 188 -21.97 17.03 -13.14
C ARG A 188 -22.45 16.46 -11.79
N GLN A 189 -21.77 16.77 -10.68
CA GLN A 189 -22.19 16.33 -9.34
C GLN A 189 -21.68 17.21 -8.18
N GLU A 190 -22.33 17.09 -7.02
CA GLU A 190 -21.92 17.72 -5.76
C GLU A 190 -20.72 17.04 -5.08
N ALA A 191 -20.63 15.70 -5.18
CA ALA A 191 -19.60 14.92 -4.52
C ALA A 191 -18.26 15.04 -5.25
N VAL A 192 -17.22 15.52 -4.57
CA VAL A 192 -15.88 15.66 -5.18
C VAL A 192 -15.28 14.28 -5.52
N THR A 193 -15.13 14.01 -6.82
CA THR A 193 -14.46 12.81 -7.36
C THR A 193 -13.20 13.17 -8.16
N GLN A 194 -12.36 12.19 -8.50
CA GLN A 194 -11.18 12.39 -9.35
C GLN A 194 -11.61 12.86 -10.74
N ALA A 195 -11.38 14.14 -11.06
CA ALA A 195 -11.81 14.78 -12.31
C ALA A 195 -10.74 15.77 -12.75
N GLN A 196 -9.77 15.27 -13.50
CA GLN A 196 -8.46 15.88 -13.73
C GLN A 196 -8.49 16.84 -14.92
N ALA A 197 -7.60 17.83 -14.92
CA ALA A 197 -7.44 18.77 -16.04
C ALA A 197 -6.35 18.30 -17.04
N VAL A 198 -5.16 17.93 -16.55
CA VAL A 198 -4.00 17.62 -17.41
C VAL A 198 -3.26 16.34 -16.99
N THR A 199 -2.97 15.50 -18.00
CA THR A 199 -2.07 14.33 -17.92
C THR A 199 -1.16 14.25 -19.15
N LYS A 200 -0.32 13.22 -19.24
CA LYS A 200 0.46 12.91 -20.45
C LYS A 200 -0.39 12.18 -21.50
N VAL A 201 0.08 12.10 -22.73
CA VAL A 201 -0.38 11.06 -23.67
C VAL A 201 0.16 9.68 -23.25
N PRO A 202 -0.69 8.64 -23.08
CA PRO A 202 -0.24 7.34 -22.54
C PRO A 202 0.84 6.62 -23.33
N SER A 203 0.94 6.85 -24.65
CA SER A 203 1.98 6.28 -25.52
C SER A 203 3.34 6.98 -25.42
N ILE A 204 3.44 8.10 -24.69
CA ILE A 204 4.69 8.84 -24.46
C ILE A 204 5.30 8.38 -23.13
N THR A 205 6.51 7.83 -23.22
CA THR A 205 7.23 7.23 -22.08
C THR A 205 8.23 8.17 -21.42
N ASP A 206 8.65 9.22 -22.13
CA ASP A 206 9.57 10.27 -21.65
C ASP A 206 9.12 11.62 -22.24
N MET A 207 9.14 12.67 -21.43
CA MET A 207 8.71 14.03 -21.80
C MET A 207 9.31 15.07 -20.84
N ASP A 208 9.43 16.31 -21.30
CA ASP A 208 9.99 17.44 -20.56
C ASP A 208 9.28 18.76 -20.91
N GLU A 209 9.75 19.85 -20.28
CA GLU A 209 9.51 21.24 -20.70
C GLU A 209 8.03 21.64 -20.80
N TRP A 210 7.21 21.18 -19.85
CA TRP A 210 5.81 21.61 -19.73
C TRP A 210 5.72 23.06 -19.22
N PHE A 211 5.12 23.96 -19.99
CA PHE A 211 4.97 25.37 -19.63
C PHE A 211 3.51 25.81 -19.62
N PHE A 212 3.10 26.52 -18.56
CA PHE A 212 1.80 27.17 -18.46
C PHE A 212 2.04 28.64 -18.10
N GLU A 213 1.67 29.56 -18.97
CA GLU A 213 1.88 31.02 -18.80
C GLU A 213 0.53 31.75 -18.77
N ASN A 214 0.22 32.44 -17.68
CA ASN A 214 -1.04 33.17 -17.49
C ASN A 214 -2.29 32.29 -17.77
N CYS A 215 -2.33 31.09 -17.21
CA CYS A 215 -3.44 30.14 -17.42
C CYS A 215 -4.31 29.95 -16.16
N ASN A 216 -5.60 29.67 -16.35
CA ASN A 216 -6.42 29.08 -15.28
C ASN A 216 -6.37 27.56 -15.43
N ILE A 217 -6.21 26.82 -14.32
CA ILE A 217 -6.31 25.36 -14.30
C ILE A 217 -7.35 24.97 -13.24
N ILE A 218 -8.52 24.52 -13.67
CA ILE A 218 -9.73 24.45 -12.84
C ILE A 218 -10.16 22.98 -12.66
N SER A 219 -10.19 22.52 -11.41
CA SER A 219 -10.58 21.14 -11.04
C SER A 219 -10.85 21.09 -9.53
N ARG A 220 -11.03 19.90 -8.95
CA ARG A 220 -10.97 19.65 -7.51
C ARG A 220 -9.95 18.55 -7.25
N LEU A 221 -10.39 17.32 -7.03
CA LEU A 221 -9.53 16.18 -6.68
C LEU A 221 -8.73 15.70 -7.91
N ASN A 222 -7.40 15.58 -7.73
CA ASN A 222 -6.43 15.19 -8.78
C ASN A 222 -6.38 16.12 -10.01
N LEU A 223 -6.40 17.46 -9.83
CA LEU A 223 -6.24 18.46 -10.90
C LEU A 223 -5.14 18.10 -11.93
N PHE A 224 -3.98 17.65 -11.46
CA PHE A 224 -2.95 17.02 -12.29
C PHE A 224 -2.88 15.50 -12.06
N SER A 225 -2.39 14.76 -13.05
CA SER A 225 -2.09 13.32 -12.90
C SER A 225 -0.86 13.06 -12.02
N ARG A 226 -1.00 12.11 -11.09
CA ARG A 226 -0.05 11.83 -10.02
C ARG A 226 1.07 10.87 -10.43
N ASP A 227 0.75 9.93 -11.30
CA ASP A 227 1.60 8.79 -11.66
C ASP A 227 2.38 9.03 -12.97
N ASP A 228 1.92 10.00 -13.77
CA ASP A 228 2.49 10.39 -15.06
C ASP A 228 3.10 11.80 -14.99
N ARG A 229 4.38 11.94 -15.35
CA ARG A 229 5.22 13.07 -14.92
C ARG A 229 6.21 13.52 -16.00
N PRO A 230 6.24 14.81 -16.38
CA PRO A 230 7.37 15.37 -17.12
C PRO A 230 8.63 15.40 -16.25
N LYS A 231 9.81 15.49 -16.86
CA LYS A 231 11.05 15.84 -16.13
C LYS A 231 10.89 17.20 -15.45
N ARG A 232 10.51 18.25 -16.20
CA ARG A 232 10.36 19.61 -15.67
C ARG A 232 9.03 20.25 -16.07
N SER A 233 8.46 21.02 -15.14
CA SER A 233 7.30 21.89 -15.39
C SER A 233 7.54 23.30 -14.84
N LEU A 234 7.13 24.31 -15.60
CA LEU A 234 7.02 25.71 -15.17
C LEU A 234 5.55 26.14 -15.28
N ILE A 235 5.02 26.74 -14.22
CA ILE A 235 3.67 27.28 -14.14
C ILE A 235 3.82 28.72 -13.65
N LYS A 236 3.48 29.71 -14.48
CA LYS A 236 3.79 31.12 -14.24
C LYS A 236 2.57 32.02 -14.39
N ASP A 237 2.34 32.87 -13.39
CA ASP A 237 1.25 33.85 -13.29
C ASP A 237 -0.17 33.22 -13.34
N CYS A 238 -0.30 31.91 -13.09
CA CYS A 238 -1.53 31.13 -13.25
C CYS A 238 -2.51 31.21 -12.07
N HIS A 239 -3.74 30.73 -12.26
CA HIS A 239 -4.68 30.40 -11.18
C HIS A 239 -4.96 28.90 -11.13
N LEU A 240 -5.07 28.31 -9.93
CA LEU A 240 -5.36 26.89 -9.73
C LEU A 240 -6.41 26.67 -8.63
N GLU A 241 -7.46 25.88 -8.91
CA GLU A 241 -8.45 25.47 -7.90
C GLU A 241 -8.22 24.02 -7.45
N CYS A 242 -8.09 23.77 -6.14
CA CYS A 242 -7.60 22.49 -5.59
C CYS A 242 -8.39 22.00 -4.37
N THR A 243 -8.47 20.68 -4.21
CA THR A 243 -8.83 19.99 -2.96
C THR A 243 -7.66 19.10 -2.55
N ASP A 244 -7.91 17.86 -2.09
CA ASP A 244 -6.86 16.88 -1.85
C ASP A 244 -6.22 16.41 -3.15
N ASP A 245 -4.95 15.98 -3.05
CA ASP A 245 -4.16 15.31 -4.10
C ASP A 245 -4.02 16.05 -5.45
N SER A 246 -4.54 17.27 -5.57
CA SER A 246 -4.57 18.08 -6.79
C SER A 246 -3.19 18.44 -7.37
N LEU A 247 -2.17 18.62 -6.52
CA LEU A 247 -0.89 19.19 -6.92
C LEU A 247 0.26 18.16 -7.02
N GLY A 248 0.96 18.18 -8.15
CA GLY A 248 2.18 17.40 -8.41
C GLY A 248 2.40 17.12 -9.90
N THR A 249 3.41 17.76 -10.52
CA THR A 249 3.71 17.61 -11.97
C THR A 249 5.21 17.59 -12.25
N GLY A 250 5.86 16.48 -11.93
CA GLY A 250 7.15 16.14 -12.55
C GLY A 250 8.24 15.62 -11.62
N TYR A 251 9.48 15.70 -12.11
CA TYR A 251 10.68 15.59 -11.28
C TYR A 251 11.04 16.96 -10.68
N ILE A 252 10.94 18.04 -11.47
CA ILE A 252 10.97 19.43 -11.00
C ILE A 252 9.64 20.11 -11.38
N THR A 253 9.06 20.87 -10.45
CA THR A 253 7.92 21.75 -10.72
C THR A 253 8.18 23.10 -10.08
N ILE A 254 8.00 24.18 -10.82
CA ILE A 254 8.08 25.55 -10.29
C ILE A 254 6.76 26.26 -10.55
N PHE A 255 6.15 26.77 -9.49
CA PHE A 255 5.05 27.73 -9.54
C PHE A 255 5.64 29.12 -9.25
N GLU A 256 5.46 30.06 -10.18
CA GLU A 256 5.96 31.43 -10.08
C GLU A 256 4.77 32.41 -10.15
N ASN A 257 4.62 33.27 -9.14
CA ASN A 257 3.54 34.27 -9.02
C ASN A 257 2.11 33.69 -9.18
N CYS A 258 1.93 32.40 -8.92
CA CYS A 258 0.65 31.71 -9.08
C CYS A 258 -0.30 31.98 -7.92
N THR A 259 -1.59 31.90 -8.20
CA THR A 259 -2.68 32.05 -7.23
C THR A 259 -3.43 30.72 -7.07
N PHE A 260 -3.79 30.36 -5.84
CA PHE A 260 -4.41 29.07 -5.52
C PHE A 260 -5.68 29.24 -4.67
N SER A 261 -6.75 28.56 -5.05
CA SER A 261 -7.96 28.38 -4.22
C SER A 261 -7.92 26.98 -3.60
N LEU A 262 -7.69 26.88 -2.29
CA LEU A 262 -7.56 25.63 -1.56
C LEU A 262 -8.83 25.31 -0.76
N PHE A 263 -9.55 24.26 -1.19
CA PHE A 263 -10.78 23.77 -0.59
C PHE A 263 -10.60 22.49 0.27
N SER A 264 -9.35 22.02 0.44
CA SER A 264 -9.01 20.93 1.37
C SER A 264 -7.58 21.08 1.89
N ASN A 265 -7.25 20.37 2.97
CA ASN A 265 -6.05 20.59 3.75
C ASN A 265 -4.83 19.77 3.27
N THR A 266 -4.98 18.83 2.32
CA THR A 266 -3.89 17.93 1.88
C THR A 266 -3.66 17.99 0.36
N PRO A 267 -3.23 19.13 -0.20
CA PRO A 267 -3.26 19.38 -1.64
C PRO A 267 -2.22 18.63 -2.47
N CYS A 268 -1.07 18.23 -1.91
CA CYS A 268 -0.05 17.50 -2.67
C CYS A 268 -0.10 15.99 -2.40
N GLY A 269 -0.65 15.20 -3.31
CA GLY A 269 -0.77 13.74 -3.11
C GLY A 269 0.56 12.99 -3.20
N GLY A 270 1.56 13.58 -3.85
CA GLY A 270 2.90 13.00 -3.95
C GLY A 270 4.00 13.93 -4.49
N ALA A 271 3.68 15.21 -4.75
CA ALA A 271 4.56 16.30 -5.18
C ALA A 271 5.60 15.89 -6.25
N SER A 272 6.71 16.62 -6.36
CA SER A 272 7.74 16.44 -7.39
C SER A 272 8.96 15.70 -6.83
N PHE A 273 9.78 15.09 -7.70
CA PHE A 273 10.85 14.20 -7.22
C PHE A 273 12.05 14.94 -6.60
N TYR A 274 12.59 15.95 -7.29
CA TYR A 274 13.77 16.73 -6.88
C TYR A 274 13.41 18.04 -6.18
N MET A 275 12.37 18.74 -6.65
CA MET A 275 11.85 19.97 -6.03
C MET A 275 10.44 20.29 -6.54
N GLN A 276 9.53 20.65 -5.62
CA GLN A 276 8.33 21.41 -5.94
C GLN A 276 8.45 22.80 -5.29
N ALA A 277 8.70 23.82 -6.11
CA ALA A 277 8.92 25.20 -5.65
C ALA A 277 7.67 26.06 -5.87
N PHE A 278 7.37 26.89 -4.88
CA PHE A 278 6.36 27.95 -4.92
C PHE A 278 7.06 29.28 -4.62
N LEU A 279 7.06 30.19 -5.59
CA LEU A 279 7.84 31.42 -5.60
C LEU A 279 6.88 32.59 -5.83
N GLY A 280 6.76 33.51 -4.87
CA GLY A 280 5.82 34.65 -4.95
C GLY A 280 4.34 34.27 -5.02
N CYS A 281 3.98 33.04 -4.64
CA CYS A 281 2.63 32.49 -4.83
C CYS A 281 1.66 32.89 -3.70
N GLU A 282 0.39 33.09 -4.05
CA GLU A 282 -0.70 33.41 -3.12
C GLU A 282 -1.69 32.24 -2.97
N PHE A 283 -2.05 31.88 -1.74
CA PHE A 283 -2.99 30.81 -1.43
C PHE A 283 -4.20 31.35 -0.65
N THR A 284 -5.41 31.21 -1.18
CA THR A 284 -6.66 31.51 -0.44
C THR A 284 -7.31 30.19 0.01
N THR A 285 -7.63 30.10 1.29
CA THR A 285 -8.13 28.87 1.95
C THR A 285 -9.59 28.98 2.34
N GLN A 286 -10.35 27.92 2.05
CA GLN A 286 -11.73 27.69 2.46
C GLN A 286 -11.89 26.21 2.84
N LEU A 287 -11.33 25.84 3.99
CA LEU A 287 -11.23 24.45 4.44
C LEU A 287 -12.54 23.99 5.09
N SER A 288 -12.81 22.68 5.14
CA SER A 288 -13.98 22.14 5.84
C SER A 288 -13.74 22.09 7.37
N ASP A 289 -13.20 20.99 7.88
CA ASP A 289 -13.12 20.70 9.31
C ASP A 289 -11.76 21.07 9.89
N ASN A 290 -10.67 20.49 9.35
CA ASN A 290 -9.31 20.79 9.79
C ASN A 290 -8.78 22.05 9.11
N LYS A 291 -8.44 23.06 9.92
CA LYS A 291 -7.89 24.35 9.46
C LYS A 291 -6.36 24.38 9.40
N THR A 292 -5.68 23.26 9.62
CA THR A 292 -4.22 23.12 9.46
C THR A 292 -3.94 22.38 8.16
N ILE A 293 -3.18 23.00 7.25
CA ILE A 293 -2.72 22.35 6.00
C ILE A 293 -1.68 21.29 6.35
N THR A 294 -1.86 20.06 5.90
CA THR A 294 -0.86 18.98 5.92
C THR A 294 -0.38 18.76 4.50
N LEU A 295 0.68 19.47 4.09
CA LEU A 295 0.97 19.74 2.67
C LEU A 295 1.02 18.48 1.80
N CYS A 296 1.73 17.42 2.23
CA CYS A 296 1.90 16.21 1.43
C CYS A 296 1.67 14.90 2.20
N LYS A 297 1.11 13.90 1.50
CA LYS A 297 0.95 12.53 2.02
C LYS A 297 2.25 11.70 2.03
N ASN A 298 3.34 12.22 1.45
CA ASN A 298 4.64 11.54 1.31
C ASN A 298 5.78 12.53 1.59
N THR A 299 6.90 12.05 2.12
CA THR A 299 8.13 12.86 2.26
C THR A 299 8.65 13.29 0.87
N LYS A 300 8.68 14.61 0.63
CA LYS A 300 9.00 15.23 -0.67
C LYS A 300 9.72 16.58 -0.51
N PRO A 301 10.62 16.99 -1.43
CA PRO A 301 11.34 18.26 -1.32
C PRO A 301 10.48 19.45 -1.79
N PHE A 302 10.43 20.50 -0.97
CA PHE A 302 9.68 21.73 -1.23
C PHE A 302 10.53 22.98 -1.06
N ALA A 303 10.17 24.03 -1.81
CA ALA A 303 10.60 25.40 -1.55
C ALA A 303 9.37 26.32 -1.51
N PHE A 304 9.26 27.16 -0.47
CA PHE A 304 8.26 28.22 -0.37
C PHE A 304 8.99 29.53 -0.10
N ILE A 305 8.97 30.45 -1.07
CA ILE A 305 9.73 31.70 -1.02
C ILE A 305 8.81 32.85 -1.40
N ASP A 306 8.67 33.82 -0.50
CA ASP A 306 7.81 35.02 -0.66
C ASP A 306 6.31 34.67 -0.87
N CYS A 307 5.80 33.58 -0.29
CA CYS A 307 4.40 33.17 -0.41
C CYS A 307 3.48 33.80 0.65
N ASP A 308 2.26 34.17 0.27
CA ASP A 308 1.21 34.67 1.19
C ASP A 308 0.02 33.72 1.24
N PHE A 309 -0.34 33.27 2.43
CA PHE A 309 -1.48 32.40 2.71
C PHE A 309 -2.59 33.22 3.36
N LYS A 310 -3.83 33.07 2.90
CA LYS A 310 -4.99 33.87 3.30
C LYS A 310 -6.19 32.96 3.55
N GLY A 311 -7.18 33.47 4.30
CA GLY A 311 -8.45 32.77 4.53
C GLY A 311 -8.51 32.11 5.90
N ASP A 312 -9.17 30.94 5.98
CA ASP A 312 -9.54 30.29 7.24
C ASP A 312 -8.50 29.32 7.82
N MET A 313 -7.38 29.15 7.13
CA MET A 313 -6.19 28.44 7.61
C MET A 313 -5.61 29.01 8.90
N THR A 314 -5.16 28.12 9.78
CA THR A 314 -4.62 28.41 11.12
C THR A 314 -3.15 28.00 11.32
N GLY A 315 -2.62 27.12 10.46
CA GLY A 315 -1.26 26.62 10.54
C GLY A 315 -0.90 25.70 9.36
N MET A 316 0.37 25.31 9.27
CA MET A 316 0.90 24.48 8.19
C MET A 316 1.92 23.45 8.68
N GLU A 317 1.72 22.20 8.28
CA GLU A 317 2.59 21.06 8.52
C GLU A 317 3.07 20.45 7.19
N TRP A 318 4.30 19.93 7.15
CA TRP A 318 4.80 19.27 5.94
C TRP A 318 4.05 17.97 5.61
N LYS A 319 3.65 17.20 6.64
CA LYS A 319 2.79 16.01 6.53
C LYS A 319 2.08 15.73 7.86
N GLN A 320 1.12 14.80 7.87
CA GLN A 320 0.22 14.56 9.02
C GLN A 320 0.88 13.89 10.24
N SER A 321 1.86 12.99 10.04
CA SER A 321 2.59 12.30 11.11
C SER A 321 3.89 11.69 10.58
N ASN A 322 4.71 11.10 11.45
CA ASN A 322 5.90 10.29 11.09
C ASN A 322 6.96 11.07 10.28
N PHE A 323 7.30 12.30 10.69
CA PHE A 323 8.38 13.08 10.06
C PHE A 323 9.68 12.28 10.00
N SER A 324 10.40 12.43 8.87
CA SER A 324 11.81 12.01 8.79
C SER A 324 12.65 13.22 9.16
N ASP A 325 13.54 13.04 10.14
CA ASP A 325 14.44 14.09 10.62
C ASP A 325 15.51 14.49 9.59
N ASP A 326 15.50 13.85 8.42
CA ASP A 326 16.38 14.06 7.27
C ASP A 326 15.82 15.15 6.33
N ILE A 327 14.55 15.51 6.48
CA ILE A 327 13.88 16.54 5.68
C ILE A 327 14.56 17.89 5.90
N ARG A 328 14.87 18.61 4.82
CA ARG A 328 15.37 19.99 4.84
C ARG A 328 14.68 20.74 3.71
N GLN A 329 13.51 21.30 4.01
CA GLN A 329 12.73 22.11 3.08
C GLN A 329 13.23 23.54 3.08
N ILE A 330 13.00 24.26 1.98
CA ILE A 330 13.44 25.65 1.83
C ILE A 330 12.28 26.59 2.13
N VAL A 331 12.45 27.49 3.10
CA VAL A 331 11.42 28.49 3.49
C VAL A 331 12.02 29.89 3.66
N SER A 332 11.40 30.90 3.04
CA SER A 332 11.83 32.29 3.20
C SER A 332 10.67 33.26 3.03
N ASN A 333 10.52 34.21 3.96
CA ASN A 333 9.59 35.35 3.85
C ASN A 333 8.13 34.97 3.54
N ASN A 334 7.66 33.82 4.05
CA ASN A 334 6.28 33.39 3.88
C ASN A 334 5.37 34.02 4.95
N THR A 335 4.12 34.28 4.61
CA THR A 335 3.14 34.89 5.52
C THR A 335 1.80 34.14 5.55
N LEU A 336 1.08 34.25 6.66
CA LEU A 336 -0.30 33.82 6.85
C LEU A 336 -1.12 35.00 7.38
N ASN A 337 -2.14 35.43 6.62
CA ASN A 337 -2.97 36.60 6.86
C ASN A 337 -2.12 37.85 7.20
N GLY A 338 -1.01 38.04 6.49
CA GLY A 338 -0.07 39.15 6.68
C GLY A 338 0.81 39.09 7.94
N GLN A 339 0.88 37.98 8.66
CA GLN A 339 1.86 37.71 9.71
C GLN A 339 2.88 36.66 9.24
N PRO A 340 4.13 36.62 9.74
CA PRO A 340 5.10 35.60 9.34
C PRO A 340 4.60 34.16 9.61
N LEU A 341 4.75 33.27 8.63
CA LEU A 341 4.35 31.86 8.73
C LEU A 341 5.56 30.96 9.00
N THR A 342 5.49 30.18 10.08
CA THR A 342 6.37 29.04 10.33
C THR A 342 5.65 27.75 9.92
N ILE A 343 6.34 26.88 9.16
CA ILE A 343 5.82 25.58 8.72
C ILE A 343 6.46 24.48 9.59
N SER A 344 5.66 23.60 10.17
CA SER A 344 6.06 22.61 11.19
C SER A 344 6.85 23.23 12.35
N PRO A 345 6.25 24.13 13.16
CA PRO A 345 6.95 24.89 14.19
C PRO A 345 7.58 24.03 15.30
N ASP A 346 7.02 22.85 15.58
CA ASP A 346 7.57 21.89 16.55
C ASP A 346 8.82 21.15 16.03
N TYR A 347 9.11 21.25 14.73
CA TYR A 347 10.23 20.59 14.05
C TYR A 347 11.08 21.59 13.24
N PRO A 348 11.67 22.62 13.88
CA PRO A 348 12.29 23.76 13.19
C PRO A 348 13.44 23.37 12.25
N ASP A 349 14.20 22.31 12.57
CA ASP A 349 15.30 21.82 11.75
C ASP A 349 14.86 21.33 10.36
N LEU A 350 13.56 21.05 10.15
CA LEU A 350 13.04 20.60 8.86
C LEU A 350 12.77 21.79 7.89
N SER A 351 12.75 23.01 8.41
CA SER A 351 12.31 24.24 7.73
C SER A 351 13.48 25.23 7.64
N VAL A 352 14.34 25.06 6.63
CA VAL A 352 15.59 25.82 6.46
C VAL A 352 15.37 27.11 5.69
N THR A 353 15.79 28.24 6.27
CA THR A 353 15.94 29.50 5.53
C THR A 353 17.34 29.63 4.93
N PRO A 354 17.48 29.78 3.59
CA PRO A 354 18.79 29.98 2.96
C PRO A 354 19.46 31.27 3.41
N ASP A 355 20.78 31.25 3.58
CA ASP A 355 21.57 32.47 3.74
C ASP A 355 21.69 33.29 2.44
N GLY A 356 22.36 34.45 2.49
CA GLY A 356 22.49 35.35 1.34
C GLY A 356 23.33 34.84 0.15
N GLU A 357 24.09 33.76 0.31
CA GLU A 357 24.78 33.06 -0.79
C GLU A 357 23.89 31.93 -1.32
N GLN A 358 23.32 31.13 -0.41
CA GLN A 358 22.42 30.02 -0.73
C GLN A 358 21.14 30.51 -1.45
N MET A 359 20.59 31.65 -1.05
CA MET A 359 19.40 32.25 -1.64
C MET A 359 19.57 32.55 -3.13
N LYS A 360 20.79 32.85 -3.61
CA LYS A 360 21.05 33.13 -5.04
C LYS A 360 20.65 31.99 -5.96
N ALA A 361 20.61 30.75 -5.46
CA ALA A 361 20.17 29.58 -6.21
C ALA A 361 18.65 29.60 -6.52
N PHE A 362 17.87 30.40 -5.77
CA PHE A 362 16.41 30.55 -5.89
C PHE A 362 15.97 31.97 -6.29
N LYS A 363 16.67 33.01 -5.83
CA LYS A 363 16.32 34.42 -6.05
C LYS A 363 17.57 35.30 -6.06
N TYR A 364 17.75 36.12 -7.09
CA TYR A 364 18.91 37.00 -7.26
C TYR A 364 18.46 38.40 -7.68
N ASN A 365 19.02 39.44 -7.05
CA ASN A 365 18.70 40.86 -7.27
C ASN A 365 17.20 41.24 -7.21
N GLY A 366 16.35 40.39 -6.62
CA GLY A 366 14.90 40.57 -6.49
C GLY A 366 14.06 39.68 -7.41
N GLU A 367 14.66 39.03 -8.40
CA GLU A 367 14.02 38.16 -9.39
C GLU A 367 14.26 36.67 -9.08
N TYR A 368 13.29 35.80 -9.37
CA TYR A 368 13.43 34.36 -9.14
C TYR A 368 14.33 33.70 -10.18
N ASN A 369 15.24 32.83 -9.72
CA ASN A 369 16.27 32.18 -10.54
C ASN A 369 15.74 30.88 -11.15
N ILE A 370 14.76 31.01 -12.05
CA ILE A 370 14.06 29.90 -12.71
C ILE A 370 15.05 29.07 -13.54
N TYR A 371 15.99 29.71 -14.25
CA TYR A 371 17.03 29.02 -15.02
C TYR A 371 17.86 28.03 -14.17
N ASN A 372 18.36 28.43 -13.01
CA ASN A 372 19.18 27.55 -12.17
C ASN A 372 18.36 26.39 -11.56
N LEU A 373 17.09 26.64 -11.24
CA LEU A 373 16.17 25.61 -10.73
C LEU A 373 15.83 24.57 -11.81
N LEU A 374 15.60 24.99 -13.05
CA LEU A 374 15.27 24.08 -14.17
C LEU A 374 16.45 23.27 -14.70
N ASN A 375 17.69 23.73 -14.54
CA ASN A 375 18.87 23.09 -15.18
C ASN A 375 19.76 22.30 -14.20
N GLY A 376 19.23 21.92 -13.04
CA GLY A 376 20.02 21.35 -11.95
C GLY A 376 20.46 19.88 -12.04
N VAL A 377 19.96 19.11 -13.01
CA VAL A 377 19.96 17.62 -12.97
C VAL A 377 20.54 16.94 -14.24
N GLY A 378 21.22 17.67 -15.12
CA GLY A 378 21.80 17.09 -16.33
C GLY A 378 20.78 16.67 -17.42
N TYR A 379 19.59 17.25 -17.40
CA TYR A 379 18.71 17.33 -18.56
C TYR A 379 19.24 18.38 -19.55
N ASP A 380 18.76 18.36 -20.80
CA ASP A 380 19.11 19.37 -21.81
C ASP A 380 18.69 20.78 -21.37
N GLU A 381 19.44 21.80 -21.77
CA GLU A 381 19.25 23.16 -21.26
C GLU A 381 17.87 23.75 -21.61
N TRP A 382 17.12 24.19 -20.60
CA TRP A 382 15.82 24.85 -20.76
C TRP A 382 15.84 26.22 -20.10
N ASP A 383 15.66 27.27 -20.90
CA ASP A 383 15.60 28.66 -20.43
C ASP A 383 14.36 29.39 -21.01
N PRO A 384 13.15 29.08 -20.51
CA PRO A 384 11.91 29.66 -21.04
C PRO A 384 11.79 31.17 -20.77
N LEU A 385 12.61 31.73 -19.88
CA LEU A 385 12.57 33.15 -19.50
C LEU A 385 13.79 33.96 -19.97
N ASN A 386 14.71 33.35 -20.73
CA ASN A 386 15.96 33.98 -21.22
C ASN A 386 16.85 34.52 -20.08
N GLN A 387 16.93 33.82 -18.95
CA GLN A 387 17.65 34.19 -17.73
C GLN A 387 19.15 33.83 -17.72
N LYS A 388 19.58 32.91 -18.59
CA LYS A 388 20.92 32.29 -18.60
C LYS A 388 22.09 33.27 -18.51
N ASP A 389 22.05 34.37 -19.25
CA ASP A 389 23.19 35.28 -19.42
C ASP A 389 23.42 36.21 -18.20
N TYR A 390 22.50 36.25 -17.22
CA TYR A 390 22.61 37.11 -16.04
C TYR A 390 22.29 36.44 -14.69
N MET A 391 21.62 35.28 -14.68
CA MET A 391 21.39 34.52 -13.44
C MET A 391 22.62 33.72 -13.00
N PRO A 392 23.00 33.75 -11.71
CA PRO A 392 24.06 32.89 -11.20
C PRO A 392 23.59 31.43 -11.12
N THR A 393 24.49 30.46 -11.30
CA THR A 393 24.18 29.05 -11.01
C THR A 393 24.74 28.63 -9.66
N GLY A 394 24.01 27.76 -8.95
CA GLY A 394 24.36 27.30 -7.60
C GLY A 394 23.49 26.13 -7.15
N THR A 395 24.00 25.30 -6.25
CA THR A 395 23.25 24.18 -5.67
C THR A 395 21.99 24.68 -4.96
N TRP A 396 20.87 23.99 -5.16
CA TRP A 396 19.58 24.25 -4.51
C TRP A 396 19.02 23.07 -3.70
N ASN A 397 19.54 21.84 -3.88
CA ASN A 397 19.18 20.68 -3.04
C ASN A 397 20.28 19.60 -3.09
N ILE A 398 20.28 18.68 -2.12
CA ILE A 398 21.06 17.44 -2.14
C ILE A 398 20.10 16.29 -1.81
N GLN A 399 20.10 15.24 -2.63
CA GLN A 399 19.45 13.98 -2.30
C GLN A 399 20.48 12.89 -2.02
N PHE A 400 20.04 11.81 -1.38
CA PHE A 400 20.85 10.63 -1.13
C PHE A 400 20.23 9.40 -1.81
N ASP A 401 21.09 8.58 -2.39
CA ASP A 401 20.75 7.24 -2.90
C ASP A 401 21.63 6.21 -2.19
N TYR A 402 21.05 5.08 -1.80
CA TYR A 402 21.74 4.00 -1.09
C TYR A 402 20.99 2.66 -1.23
N PRO A 403 21.68 1.51 -1.15
CA PRO A 403 21.05 0.19 -1.25
C PRO A 403 19.95 -0.01 -0.19
N GLY A 404 18.77 -0.44 -0.63
CA GLY A 404 17.64 -0.72 0.26
C GLY A 404 16.83 0.50 0.73
N ILE A 405 17.01 1.68 0.11
CA ILE A 405 16.25 2.90 0.42
C ILE A 405 14.72 2.71 0.28
N ALA A 406 14.08 2.44 1.41
CA ALA A 406 12.63 2.46 1.57
C ALA A 406 12.19 3.83 2.11
N LYS A 407 11.03 4.33 1.65
CA LYS A 407 10.49 5.63 2.11
C LYS A 407 10.15 5.55 3.60
N ASP A 408 10.55 6.58 4.33
CA ASP A 408 10.25 6.76 5.75
C ASP A 408 10.76 5.60 6.66
N VAL A 409 11.79 4.87 6.22
CA VAL A 409 12.53 3.87 7.01
C VAL A 409 13.96 4.36 7.26
N VAL A 410 14.32 4.50 8.53
CA VAL A 410 15.67 4.89 8.96
C VAL A 410 16.65 3.71 8.74
N PRO A 411 17.79 3.91 8.06
CA PRO A 411 18.83 2.88 7.93
C PRO A 411 19.31 2.35 9.29
N VAL A 412 19.57 1.04 9.36
CA VAL A 412 20.11 0.37 10.56
C VAL A 412 21.55 -0.08 10.28
N LEU A 413 22.44 0.11 11.25
CA LEU A 413 23.82 -0.40 11.25
C LEU A 413 24.13 -1.10 12.57
N GLN A 414 25.00 -2.10 12.55
CA GLN A 414 25.45 -2.78 13.77
C GLN A 414 26.55 -1.98 14.46
N GLY A 415 26.46 -1.81 15.79
CA GLY A 415 27.46 -1.15 16.63
C GLY A 415 28.80 -1.89 16.78
N ASN A 416 29.14 -2.80 15.87
CA ASN A 416 30.34 -3.63 15.91
C ASN A 416 31.33 -3.35 14.76
N VAL A 417 31.06 -2.33 13.93
CA VAL A 417 31.86 -1.90 12.76
C VAL A 417 32.02 -3.00 11.69
N SER A 418 31.16 -4.02 11.68
CA SER A 418 31.25 -5.16 10.75
C SER A 418 30.40 -5.00 9.48
N ASP A 419 29.32 -4.24 9.55
CA ASP A 419 28.50 -3.85 8.41
C ASP A 419 28.78 -2.40 7.98
N SER A 420 28.26 -2.01 6.82
CA SER A 420 28.50 -0.70 6.25
C SER A 420 27.48 -0.33 5.17
N LEU A 421 27.04 0.93 5.14
CA LEU A 421 26.22 1.49 4.07
C LEU A 421 27.05 2.46 3.23
N GLN A 422 27.05 2.29 1.90
CA GLN A 422 27.54 3.32 0.98
C GLN A 422 26.41 4.28 0.63
N VAL A 423 26.62 5.57 0.84
CA VAL A 423 25.67 6.66 0.54
C VAL A 423 26.21 7.52 -0.60
N THR A 424 25.39 7.69 -1.63
CA THR A 424 25.71 8.48 -2.83
C THR A 424 24.99 9.83 -2.79
N PRO A 425 25.69 10.97 -2.93
CA PRO A 425 25.06 12.28 -2.96
C PRO A 425 24.65 12.66 -4.40
N VAL A 426 23.41 13.13 -4.55
CA VAL A 426 22.90 13.70 -5.81
C VAL A 426 22.76 15.20 -5.61
N VAL A 427 23.75 15.96 -6.07
CA VAL A 427 23.84 17.43 -5.89
C VAL A 427 23.09 18.15 -7.02
N LEU A 428 22.02 18.87 -6.67
CA LEU A 428 21.04 19.43 -7.59
C LEU A 428 21.22 20.95 -7.70
N GLY A 429 21.32 21.47 -8.92
CA GLY A 429 21.69 22.86 -9.18
C GLY A 429 23.20 23.09 -9.20
N GLY A 430 23.63 24.19 -9.85
CA GLY A 430 25.05 24.58 -9.94
C GLY A 430 25.94 23.63 -10.78
N ASN A 431 27.12 24.13 -11.14
CA ASN A 431 28.16 23.38 -11.84
C ASN A 431 29.11 22.63 -10.88
N ASP A 432 29.28 23.14 -9.65
CA ASP A 432 30.03 22.43 -8.61
C ASP A 432 29.14 21.34 -8.00
N LYS A 433 29.70 20.13 -7.88
CA LYS A 433 29.06 18.92 -7.35
C LYS A 433 29.83 18.32 -6.18
N THR A 434 30.84 19.03 -5.66
CA THR A 434 31.65 18.57 -4.53
C THR A 434 30.85 18.57 -3.22
N VAL A 435 31.12 17.56 -2.39
CA VAL A 435 30.48 17.36 -1.09
C VAL A 435 31.55 17.14 -0.04
N THR A 436 31.45 17.86 1.07
CA THR A 436 32.18 17.57 2.31
C THR A 436 31.28 16.78 3.25
N TRP A 437 31.75 15.62 3.70
CA TRP A 437 31.05 14.74 4.63
C TRP A 437 31.50 14.98 6.08
N SER A 438 30.57 14.84 7.02
CA SER A 438 30.81 15.04 8.46
C SER A 438 29.81 14.27 9.31
N THR A 439 30.21 13.97 10.54
CA THR A 439 29.34 13.53 11.66
C THR A 439 29.83 14.26 12.91
N GLU A 440 28.92 14.62 13.80
CA GLU A 440 29.24 15.06 15.17
C GLU A 440 28.94 13.95 16.21
N ASP A 441 28.35 12.84 15.74
CA ASP A 441 27.99 11.67 16.53
C ASP A 441 29.14 10.65 16.52
N ASP A 442 29.53 10.14 17.69
CA ASP A 442 30.63 9.20 17.88
C ASP A 442 30.24 7.73 17.61
N THR A 443 28.95 7.45 17.38
CA THR A 443 28.47 6.11 16.98
C THR A 443 28.53 5.84 15.47
N LEU A 444 28.96 6.83 14.68
CA LEU A 444 29.20 6.69 13.24
C LEU A 444 30.68 6.83 12.87
N VAL A 445 31.24 5.78 12.26
CA VAL A 445 32.53 5.85 11.56
C VAL A 445 32.25 6.12 10.08
N ILE A 446 32.76 7.26 9.58
CA ILE A 446 32.60 7.67 8.17
C ILE A 446 33.92 7.59 7.39
N GLU A 447 33.84 7.04 6.18
CA GLU A 447 34.95 6.85 5.26
C GLU A 447 34.59 7.49 3.90
N PRO A 448 34.85 8.80 3.71
CA PRO A 448 34.63 9.48 2.43
C PRO A 448 35.51 8.93 1.31
N GLN A 449 35.00 8.89 0.08
CA GLN A 449 35.65 8.29 -1.09
C GLN A 449 36.01 9.34 -2.16
N ASP A 450 37.01 9.03 -3.00
CA ASP A 450 37.49 9.92 -4.08
C ASP A 450 36.41 10.22 -5.15
N ASP A 451 35.35 9.43 -5.24
CA ASP A 451 34.21 9.64 -6.15
C ASP A 451 33.09 10.54 -5.55
N GLY A 452 33.28 11.02 -4.32
CA GLY A 452 32.31 11.85 -3.59
C GLY A 452 31.29 11.06 -2.77
N THR A 453 31.25 9.73 -2.87
CA THR A 453 30.43 8.90 -1.97
C THR A 453 31.04 8.79 -0.57
N VAL A 454 30.28 8.24 0.37
CA VAL A 454 30.77 7.94 1.73
C VAL A 454 30.35 6.54 2.15
N ILE A 455 31.24 5.81 2.81
CA ILE A 455 30.92 4.55 3.49
C ILE A 455 30.70 4.89 4.97
N VAL A 456 29.60 4.43 5.55
CA VAL A 456 29.19 4.67 6.94
C VAL A 456 29.08 3.34 7.69
N LYS A 457 29.61 3.27 8.91
CA LYS A 457 29.61 2.08 9.78
C LYS A 457 29.18 2.46 11.20
N GLY A 458 28.56 1.53 11.92
CA GLY A 458 28.16 1.73 13.31
C GLY A 458 29.25 1.33 14.30
N ASP A 459 29.47 2.14 15.35
CA ASP A 459 30.28 1.78 16.52
C ASP A 459 29.54 2.17 17.80
N ASN A 460 28.78 1.25 18.38
CA ASN A 460 27.94 1.50 19.55
C ASN A 460 28.25 0.47 20.63
N SER A 461 29.06 0.92 21.59
CA SER A 461 29.50 0.13 22.75
C SER A 461 28.50 0.11 23.92
N THR A 462 27.33 0.74 23.76
CA THR A 462 26.25 0.77 24.78
C THR A 462 25.22 -0.34 24.56
N LEU A 463 24.30 -0.49 25.53
CA LEU A 463 23.23 -1.50 25.49
C LEU A 463 21.94 -1.02 24.80
N ASP A 464 21.83 0.26 24.46
CA ASP A 464 20.66 0.81 23.76
C ASP A 464 20.96 1.09 22.28
N ASN A 465 19.93 1.08 21.43
CA ASN A 465 20.01 1.69 20.10
C ASN A 465 20.37 3.18 20.23
N LYS A 466 21.30 3.67 19.39
CA LYS A 466 21.68 5.09 19.30
C LYS A 466 21.34 5.66 17.92
N LYS A 467 21.28 6.99 17.80
CA LYS A 467 20.75 7.70 16.62
C LYS A 467 21.82 8.55 15.95
N GLY A 468 22.71 7.91 15.19
CA GLY A 468 23.75 8.59 14.43
C GLY A 468 23.21 9.58 13.39
N CYS A 469 24.00 10.61 13.05
CA CYS A 469 23.63 11.63 12.06
C CYS A 469 24.78 11.93 11.08
N LEU A 470 24.62 11.51 9.82
CA LEU A 470 25.53 11.85 8.72
C LEU A 470 25.11 13.18 8.10
N VAL A 471 26.07 14.06 7.82
CA VAL A 471 25.85 15.38 7.21
C VAL A 471 26.70 15.57 5.95
N ALA A 472 26.03 15.84 4.82
CA ALA A 472 26.63 16.34 3.59
C ALA A 472 26.55 17.88 3.55
N THR A 473 27.64 18.54 3.17
CA THR A 473 27.70 19.99 2.93
C THR A 473 28.30 20.27 1.55
N VAL A 474 27.66 21.12 0.74
CA VAL A 474 28.17 21.55 -0.59
C VAL A 474 28.87 22.91 -0.53
N ALA A 475 29.53 23.32 -1.62
CA ALA A 475 30.35 24.53 -1.70
C ALA A 475 29.65 25.85 -1.33
N ASN A 476 28.33 25.98 -1.54
CA ASN A 476 27.55 27.16 -1.11
C ASN A 476 27.01 27.06 0.33
N GLY A 477 27.41 26.05 1.10
CA GLY A 477 27.02 25.87 2.50
C GLY A 477 25.70 25.17 2.73
N MET A 478 24.91 24.85 1.69
CA MET A 478 23.69 24.04 1.86
C MET A 478 24.03 22.65 2.43
N LYS A 479 23.14 22.14 3.29
CA LYS A 479 23.31 20.88 4.01
C LYS A 479 22.16 19.91 3.79
N LYS A 480 22.48 18.63 3.84
CA LYS A 480 21.52 17.53 3.90
C LYS A 480 22.00 16.52 4.94
N VAL A 481 21.07 15.97 5.73
CA VAL A 481 21.38 14.98 6.76
C VAL A 481 20.73 13.63 6.46
N LEU A 482 21.29 12.56 7.01
CA LEU A 482 20.72 11.21 7.04
C LEU A 482 20.98 10.60 8.42
N HIS A 483 19.93 10.25 9.12
CA HIS A 483 20.02 9.56 10.41
C HIS A 483 20.15 8.05 10.25
N PHE A 484 20.73 7.43 11.26
CA PHE A 484 20.94 5.99 11.34
C PHE A 484 20.52 5.49 12.73
N THR A 485 19.88 4.32 12.79
CA THR A 485 19.74 3.56 14.04
C THR A 485 20.96 2.64 14.17
N VAL A 486 21.85 2.94 15.12
CA VAL A 486 23.02 2.11 15.38
C VAL A 486 22.70 1.16 16.54
N THR A 487 22.59 -0.14 16.24
CA THR A 487 22.26 -1.15 17.27
C THR A 487 23.41 -1.30 18.27
N PRO A 488 23.15 -1.81 19.49
CA PRO A 488 24.21 -2.32 20.35
C PRO A 488 25.16 -3.26 19.60
N LYS A 489 26.41 -3.28 20.05
CA LYS A 489 27.39 -4.31 19.68
C LYS A 489 26.89 -5.69 20.10
N ILE A 490 26.65 -6.55 19.11
CA ILE A 490 26.21 -7.93 19.34
C ILE A 490 27.41 -8.82 19.70
N PHE A 491 27.21 -9.69 20.70
CA PHE A 491 28.16 -10.67 21.22
C PHE A 491 27.70 -12.12 20.98
N GLU A 492 28.58 -13.07 21.27
CA GLU A 492 28.26 -14.51 21.33
C GLU A 492 27.16 -14.80 22.37
N ALA A 493 26.43 -15.89 22.19
CA ALA A 493 25.32 -16.27 23.07
C ALA A 493 25.74 -16.51 24.53
N PRO A 494 24.91 -16.12 25.52
CA PRO A 494 25.18 -16.40 26.92
C PRO A 494 25.07 -17.90 27.22
N VAL A 495 25.93 -18.40 28.11
CA VAL A 495 25.96 -19.81 28.49
C VAL A 495 25.24 -19.99 29.82
N LEU A 496 24.25 -20.88 29.86
CA LEU A 496 23.54 -21.25 31.10
C LEU A 496 24.50 -21.92 32.10
N SER A 497 24.38 -21.59 33.39
CA SER A 497 25.21 -22.16 34.46
C SER A 497 24.87 -23.62 34.77
N GLU A 498 23.62 -24.00 34.53
CA GLU A 498 23.09 -25.36 34.70
C GLU A 498 21.89 -25.60 33.78
N LYS A 499 21.36 -26.82 33.77
CA LYS A 499 20.17 -27.16 32.98
C LYS A 499 18.92 -26.48 33.59
N PRO A 500 18.02 -25.87 32.79
CA PRO A 500 16.76 -25.33 33.29
C PRO A 500 15.93 -26.35 34.08
N VAL A 501 15.31 -25.90 35.17
CA VAL A 501 14.52 -26.73 36.09
C VAL A 501 13.08 -26.24 36.11
N LEU A 502 12.11 -27.16 36.00
CA LEU A 502 10.70 -26.84 36.22
C LEU A 502 10.32 -26.98 37.70
N SER A 503 9.44 -26.10 38.17
CA SER A 503 8.76 -26.26 39.45
C SER A 503 7.82 -27.47 39.42
N ALA A 504 7.41 -27.93 40.60
CA ALA A 504 6.16 -28.68 40.68
C ALA A 504 4.98 -27.77 40.23
N PRO A 505 3.87 -28.34 39.74
CA PRO A 505 2.64 -27.59 39.52
C PRO A 505 2.13 -26.96 40.83
N GLU A 506 1.96 -25.64 40.85
CA GLU A 506 1.46 -24.90 42.02
C GLU A 506 0.53 -23.77 41.57
N ASN A 507 -0.62 -23.60 42.25
CA ASN A 507 -1.58 -22.51 42.02
C ASN A 507 -2.01 -22.33 40.55
N GLY A 508 -2.13 -23.42 39.77
CA GLY A 508 -2.49 -23.37 38.36
C GLY A 508 -1.33 -23.14 37.38
N MET A 509 -0.07 -23.16 37.84
CA MET A 509 1.08 -22.80 37.00
C MET A 509 2.29 -23.75 37.15
N ILE A 510 3.17 -23.75 36.15
CA ILE A 510 4.52 -24.32 36.20
C ILE A 510 5.52 -23.22 35.84
N ASN A 511 6.58 -23.08 36.64
CA ASN A 511 7.63 -22.09 36.44
C ASN A 511 8.91 -22.78 35.94
N VAL A 512 9.67 -22.15 35.04
CA VAL A 512 11.03 -22.55 34.69
C VAL A 512 12.05 -21.62 35.36
N THR A 513 13.10 -22.20 35.93
CA THR A 513 14.24 -21.48 36.52
C THR A 513 15.53 -21.86 35.81
N TYR A 514 16.34 -20.87 35.48
CA TYR A 514 17.70 -20.99 34.93
C TYR A 514 18.53 -19.77 35.36
N ALA A 515 19.83 -19.80 35.10
CA ALA A 515 20.73 -18.67 35.31
C ALA A 515 21.89 -18.73 34.29
N PHE A 516 22.56 -17.60 34.07
CA PHE A 516 23.74 -17.50 33.20
C PHE A 516 25.05 -17.68 33.96
N THR A 517 26.11 -18.02 33.24
CA THR A 517 27.49 -18.07 33.76
C THR A 517 28.14 -16.68 33.86
N ASP A 518 27.61 -15.70 33.13
CA ASP A 518 28.07 -14.31 33.12
C ASP A 518 27.22 -13.40 34.04
N ASN A 519 27.85 -12.32 34.49
CA ASN A 519 27.19 -11.24 35.23
C ASN A 519 26.90 -10.03 34.30
N SER A 520 26.43 -10.25 33.07
CA SER A 520 26.11 -9.16 32.15
C SER A 520 24.91 -8.34 32.64
N GLU A 521 25.03 -7.01 32.53
CA GLU A 521 23.95 -6.04 32.78
C GLU A 521 22.92 -5.98 31.65
N ALA A 522 23.19 -6.62 30.50
CA ALA A 522 22.23 -6.73 29.39
C ALA A 522 20.97 -7.51 29.82
N ALA A 523 19.81 -7.10 29.33
CA ALA A 523 18.54 -7.75 29.67
C ALA A 523 18.54 -9.23 29.24
N ASP A 524 17.84 -10.06 30.00
CA ASP A 524 17.54 -11.44 29.59
C ASP A 524 16.44 -11.40 28.52
N GLU A 525 16.76 -11.88 27.33
CA GLU A 525 15.84 -11.98 26.20
C GLU A 525 15.75 -13.44 25.70
N SER A 526 15.97 -14.41 26.59
CA SER A 526 15.88 -15.83 26.27
C SER A 526 14.49 -16.19 25.73
N ILE A 527 14.46 -16.99 24.66
CA ILE A 527 13.20 -17.48 24.10
C ILE A 527 12.82 -18.73 24.89
N ILE A 528 11.69 -18.66 25.61
CA ILE A 528 11.10 -19.79 26.32
C ILE A 528 9.90 -20.29 25.53
N ASN A 529 9.94 -21.56 25.12
CA ASN A 529 8.87 -22.24 24.41
C ASN A 529 8.30 -23.35 25.28
N TRP A 530 6.97 -23.43 25.37
CA TRP A 530 6.25 -24.42 26.14
C TRP A 530 5.49 -25.38 25.21
N TYR A 531 5.69 -26.67 25.46
CA TYR A 531 5.13 -27.75 24.69
C TYR A 531 4.33 -28.70 25.58
N ARG A 532 3.32 -29.32 24.96
CA ARG A 532 2.53 -30.42 25.51
C ARG A 532 2.87 -31.71 24.74
N ALA A 533 3.07 -32.82 25.45
CA ALA A 533 3.47 -34.11 24.87
C ALA A 533 2.79 -35.27 25.61
N THR A 534 2.49 -36.39 24.94
CA THR A 534 2.01 -37.61 25.64
C THR A 534 3.15 -38.38 26.30
N ASP A 535 4.38 -38.21 25.81
CA ASP A 535 5.60 -38.82 26.37
C ASP A 535 6.58 -37.79 26.97
N LYS A 536 7.45 -38.26 27.87
CA LYS A 536 8.34 -37.41 28.68
C LYS A 536 9.61 -36.93 27.95
N GLU A 537 10.03 -37.65 26.92
CA GLU A 537 11.13 -37.24 26.04
C GLU A 537 10.64 -36.25 24.96
N GLY A 538 9.33 -36.20 24.73
CA GLY A 538 8.66 -35.21 23.87
C GLY A 538 8.79 -35.51 22.39
N THR A 539 8.56 -36.77 22.01
CA THR A 539 8.65 -37.24 20.61
C THR A 539 7.47 -36.78 19.75
N ASP A 540 6.34 -36.47 20.37
CA ASP A 540 5.08 -35.99 19.78
C ASP A 540 4.76 -34.52 20.10
N LYS A 541 5.72 -33.79 20.71
CA LYS A 541 5.45 -32.52 21.40
C LYS A 541 4.87 -31.42 20.48
N VAL A 542 3.79 -30.79 20.94
CA VAL A 542 3.10 -29.68 20.27
C VAL A 542 3.38 -28.37 21.01
N LEU A 543 3.75 -27.31 20.28
CA LEU A 543 3.98 -25.98 20.84
C LEU A 543 2.64 -25.33 21.25
N VAL A 544 2.51 -24.94 22.53
CA VAL A 544 1.26 -24.39 23.10
C VAL A 544 1.40 -22.97 23.64
N ALA A 545 2.62 -22.52 23.96
CA ALA A 545 2.92 -21.10 24.21
C ALA A 545 4.38 -20.77 23.92
N GLN A 546 4.68 -19.51 23.58
CA GLN A 546 6.03 -19.04 23.27
C GLN A 546 6.31 -17.63 23.80
N THR A 547 7.57 -17.32 24.06
CA THR A 547 7.98 -15.98 24.49
C THR A 547 7.88 -14.97 23.34
N THR A 548 7.36 -13.79 23.65
CA THR A 548 7.15 -12.69 22.70
C THR A 548 7.81 -11.42 23.25
N TYR A 549 8.52 -10.68 22.40
CA TYR A 549 9.20 -9.43 22.76
C TYR A 549 8.68 -8.29 21.88
N VAL A 550 7.55 -7.69 22.29
CA VAL A 550 6.88 -6.61 21.55
C VAL A 550 6.88 -5.30 22.33
N ASP A 551 6.69 -5.35 23.65
CA ASP A 551 6.79 -4.19 24.52
C ASP A 551 8.13 -4.17 25.29
N SER A 552 8.62 -2.98 25.61
CA SER A 552 10.03 -2.76 26.00
C SER A 552 10.44 -3.32 27.36
N ASP A 553 9.49 -3.73 28.18
CA ASP A 553 9.67 -4.37 29.49
C ASP A 553 9.18 -5.82 29.52
N ALA A 554 8.86 -6.40 28.35
CA ALA A 554 8.57 -7.81 28.16
C ALA A 554 9.75 -8.70 28.61
N LYS A 555 9.43 -9.94 29.00
CA LYS A 555 10.37 -10.86 29.68
C LYS A 555 10.25 -12.28 29.12
N PRO A 556 11.27 -13.12 29.33
CA PRO A 556 11.17 -14.55 29.08
C PRO A 556 9.91 -15.12 29.77
N TYR A 557 9.03 -15.79 29.00
CA TYR A 557 7.76 -16.32 29.48
C TYR A 557 7.99 -17.54 30.38
N SER A 558 8.37 -17.25 31.62
CA SER A 558 8.96 -18.20 32.56
C SER A 558 7.94 -18.89 33.48
N SER A 559 6.66 -18.58 33.34
CA SER A 559 5.55 -19.19 34.09
C SER A 559 4.41 -19.53 33.14
N TYR A 560 4.13 -20.81 32.94
CA TYR A 560 3.07 -21.32 32.09
C TYR A 560 1.80 -21.61 32.91
N VAL A 561 0.65 -21.11 32.45
CA VAL A 561 -0.66 -21.34 33.08
C VAL A 561 -1.27 -22.64 32.56
N LEU A 562 -1.51 -23.58 33.48
CA LEU A 562 -2.11 -24.88 33.19
C LEU A 562 -3.61 -24.77 32.92
N ARG A 563 -4.08 -25.44 31.87
CA ARG A 563 -5.48 -25.55 31.44
C ARG A 563 -5.95 -27.00 31.48
N LEU A 564 -7.25 -27.23 31.30
CA LEU A 564 -7.81 -28.59 31.20
C LEU A 564 -7.19 -29.38 30.02
N ASP A 565 -6.79 -28.67 28.98
CA ASP A 565 -6.16 -29.22 27.77
C ASP A 565 -4.78 -29.85 28.04
N ASP A 566 -4.10 -29.47 29.12
CA ASP A 566 -2.81 -30.05 29.54
C ASP A 566 -2.96 -31.37 30.30
N VAL A 567 -4.16 -31.68 30.81
CA VAL A 567 -4.40 -32.85 31.66
C VAL A 567 -4.07 -34.13 30.88
N ASN A 568 -3.44 -35.10 31.56
CA ASN A 568 -2.90 -36.34 31.01
C ASN A 568 -1.72 -36.17 30.02
N HIS A 569 -1.08 -35.00 29.97
CA HIS A 569 0.14 -34.75 29.18
C HIS A 569 1.33 -34.36 30.07
N TYR A 570 2.54 -34.46 29.52
CA TYR A 570 3.74 -33.81 30.05
C TYR A 570 3.85 -32.39 29.51
N ILE A 571 4.20 -31.44 30.40
CA ILE A 571 4.67 -30.12 30.00
C ILE A 571 6.19 -30.16 29.83
N ILE A 572 6.65 -29.69 28.68
CA ILE A 572 8.06 -29.62 28.29
C ILE A 572 8.38 -28.16 27.98
N CYS A 573 9.51 -27.69 28.49
CA CYS A 573 10.00 -26.33 28.31
C CYS A 573 11.34 -26.35 27.59
N GLU A 574 11.48 -25.53 26.55
CA GLU A 574 12.74 -25.19 25.91
C GLU A 574 13.17 -23.80 26.37
N VAL A 575 14.43 -23.65 26.76
CA VAL A 575 15.06 -22.33 26.92
C VAL A 575 16.15 -22.19 25.86
N ILE A 576 16.02 -21.17 25.00
CA ILE A 576 17.05 -20.72 24.05
C ILE A 576 17.69 -19.48 24.67
N PRO A 577 18.91 -19.58 25.25
CA PRO A 577 19.48 -18.51 26.07
C PRO A 577 19.95 -17.33 25.22
N LYS A 578 19.53 -16.10 25.58
CA LYS A 578 19.83 -14.86 24.84
C LYS A 578 19.85 -13.64 25.77
N ARG A 579 20.69 -12.65 25.45
CA ARG A 579 20.65 -11.29 26.02
C ARG A 579 20.25 -10.27 24.96
N SER A 580 19.83 -9.08 25.39
CA SER A 580 19.56 -7.93 24.49
C SER A 580 20.73 -7.48 23.60
N ASN A 581 21.95 -7.94 23.91
CA ASN A 581 23.15 -7.70 23.11
C ASN A 581 23.83 -8.98 22.62
N SER A 582 23.14 -10.12 22.51
CA SER A 582 23.72 -11.38 22.01
C SER A 582 22.96 -11.98 20.83
N VAL A 583 23.65 -12.88 20.11
CA VAL A 583 22.98 -13.91 19.30
C VAL A 583 22.26 -14.94 20.20
N GLU A 584 21.40 -15.75 19.59
CA GLU A 584 20.72 -16.87 20.24
C GLU A 584 21.69 -18.03 20.55
N GLY A 585 21.53 -18.65 21.71
CA GLY A 585 22.25 -19.87 22.08
C GLY A 585 21.62 -21.15 21.55
N SER A 586 22.11 -22.29 22.01
CA SER A 586 21.51 -23.60 21.69
C SER A 586 20.36 -23.94 22.65
N SER A 587 19.27 -24.47 22.11
CA SER A 587 18.11 -24.97 22.85
C SER A 587 18.47 -25.93 23.99
N VAL A 588 17.91 -25.69 25.17
CA VAL A 588 18.02 -26.62 26.31
C VAL A 588 16.62 -27.03 26.80
N PHE A 589 16.25 -28.29 26.57
CA PHE A 589 14.94 -28.85 26.92
C PHE A 589 14.89 -29.43 28.34
N THR A 590 13.83 -29.13 29.07
CA THR A 590 13.50 -29.68 30.40
C THR A 590 12.01 -30.08 30.46
N ALA A 591 11.63 -31.00 31.34
CA ALA A 591 10.30 -31.64 31.31
C ALA A 591 9.74 -31.86 32.71
N ALA A 592 8.42 -31.82 32.83
CA ALA A 592 7.71 -32.06 34.08
C ALA A 592 8.02 -33.45 34.66
N SER A 593 7.99 -33.57 35.99
CA SER A 593 8.30 -34.85 36.65
C SER A 593 7.29 -35.95 36.36
N GLU A 594 6.03 -35.58 36.14
CA GLU A 594 4.85 -36.44 35.94
C GLU A 594 3.84 -35.76 35.00
N LEU A 595 2.77 -36.47 34.65
CA LEU A 595 1.63 -35.94 33.88
C LEU A 595 0.85 -34.90 34.69
N ILE A 596 0.27 -33.91 33.99
CA ILE A 596 -0.63 -32.92 34.61
C ILE A 596 -1.96 -33.58 34.97
N LYS A 597 -2.45 -33.29 36.17
CA LYS A 597 -3.71 -33.80 36.73
C LYS A 597 -4.74 -32.68 36.79
N SER A 598 -6.03 -33.00 36.72
CA SER A 598 -7.12 -32.01 36.82
C SER A 598 -7.07 -31.19 38.13
N ALA A 599 -6.50 -31.75 39.19
CA ALA A 599 -6.25 -31.06 40.46
C ALA A 599 -5.16 -29.97 40.42
N TYR A 600 -4.33 -29.92 39.37
CA TYR A 600 -3.27 -28.92 39.19
C TYR A 600 -3.73 -27.69 38.40
N VAL A 601 -4.83 -27.81 37.67
CA VAL A 601 -5.51 -26.71 36.96
C VAL A 601 -6.30 -25.87 37.97
N ALA A 602 -6.21 -24.55 37.92
CA ALA A 602 -7.00 -23.66 38.79
C ALA A 602 -8.49 -23.70 38.41
N ASP A 603 -9.39 -23.64 39.40
CA ASP A 603 -10.84 -23.87 39.16
C ASP A 603 -11.49 -22.87 38.20
N GLU A 604 -10.99 -21.63 38.17
CA GLU A 604 -11.36 -20.60 37.20
C GLU A 604 -11.06 -21.00 35.74
N GLN A 605 -9.93 -21.68 35.49
CA GLN A 605 -9.51 -22.18 34.16
C GLN A 605 -10.28 -23.45 33.74
N LYS A 606 -11.18 -23.99 34.59
CA LYS A 606 -12.06 -25.13 34.27
C LYS A 606 -13.42 -24.69 33.72
N GLN A 607 -13.82 -23.45 34.01
CA GLN A 607 -15.10 -22.85 33.62
C GLN A 607 -14.94 -21.62 32.72
N SER A 608 -13.73 -21.11 32.54
CA SER A 608 -13.41 -20.03 31.60
C SER A 608 -12.18 -20.36 30.78
N TYR A 609 -12.03 -19.70 29.63
CA TYR A 609 -10.80 -19.65 28.85
C TYR A 609 -10.45 -18.20 28.57
N ASN A 610 -9.45 -17.70 29.29
CA ASN A 610 -8.77 -16.46 28.98
C ASN A 610 -7.59 -16.78 28.05
N VAL A 611 -7.65 -16.26 26.82
CA VAL A 611 -6.62 -16.53 25.81
C VAL A 611 -5.45 -15.59 26.08
N ASP A 612 -4.30 -16.18 26.38
CA ASP A 612 -3.02 -15.48 26.40
C ASP A 612 -2.63 -15.19 24.95
N LEU A 613 -2.94 -13.98 24.48
CA LEU A 613 -2.70 -13.55 23.10
C LEU A 613 -1.24 -13.15 22.86
N GLU A 614 -0.51 -12.79 23.90
CA GLU A 614 0.90 -12.36 23.83
C GLU A 614 1.80 -13.58 23.59
N HIS A 615 1.58 -14.64 24.36
CA HIS A 615 2.36 -15.87 24.28
C HIS A 615 1.69 -16.97 23.44
N LEU A 616 0.66 -16.62 22.66
CA LEU A 616 -0.09 -17.54 21.82
C LEU A 616 0.79 -18.24 20.78
N ALA A 617 0.90 -19.55 20.89
CA ALA A 617 1.33 -20.41 19.80
C ALA A 617 0.10 -21.00 19.07
N TYR A 618 0.26 -21.29 17.79
CA TYR A 618 -0.70 -22.05 16.99
C TYR A 618 0.03 -22.96 16.00
N ILE A 619 -0.62 -24.05 15.61
CA ILE A 619 -0.13 -24.96 14.57
C ILE A 619 -0.39 -24.31 13.20
N GLU A 620 0.64 -24.21 12.36
CA GLU A 620 0.48 -23.66 11.01
C GLU A 620 -0.37 -24.56 10.10
N ALA A 621 -1.13 -23.94 9.20
CA ALA A 621 -1.94 -24.67 8.24
C ALA A 621 -1.09 -25.44 7.21
N GLU A 622 -1.44 -26.70 6.99
CA GLU A 622 -0.84 -27.51 5.93
C GLU A 622 -1.57 -27.27 4.61
N ASN A 623 -0.81 -26.91 3.56
CA ASN A 623 -1.27 -26.84 2.17
C ASN A 623 -2.32 -25.73 1.90
N ASP A 624 -2.25 -24.60 2.59
CA ASP A 624 -3.05 -23.40 2.31
C ASP A 624 -2.54 -22.62 1.08
N THR A 625 -2.54 -23.29 -0.07
CA THR A 625 -2.09 -22.73 -1.36
C THR A 625 -3.25 -22.24 -2.23
N GLU A 626 -2.98 -21.27 -3.12
CA GLU A 626 -3.93 -20.78 -4.13
C GLU A 626 -4.53 -21.93 -4.98
N GLU A 627 -3.69 -22.89 -5.40
CA GLU A 627 -4.09 -24.09 -6.16
C GLU A 627 -5.10 -24.99 -5.44
N ASN A 628 -5.15 -24.93 -4.10
CA ASN A 628 -6.01 -25.76 -3.25
C ASN A 628 -7.15 -24.94 -2.60
N ASN A 629 -7.49 -23.75 -3.14
CA ASN A 629 -8.44 -22.80 -2.54
C ASN A 629 -8.13 -22.48 -1.07
N TYR A 630 -6.86 -22.54 -0.67
CA TYR A 630 -6.42 -22.37 0.72
C TYR A 630 -7.09 -23.34 1.72
N GLU A 631 -7.49 -24.54 1.27
CA GLU A 631 -8.04 -25.57 2.16
C GLU A 631 -6.93 -26.34 2.89
N TRP A 632 -7.10 -26.52 4.20
CA TRP A 632 -6.09 -27.09 5.10
C TRP A 632 -6.12 -28.62 5.08
N LYS A 633 -4.95 -29.25 5.25
CA LYS A 633 -4.79 -30.71 5.34
C LYS A 633 -4.51 -31.23 6.76
N ASN A 634 -4.37 -30.34 7.75
CA ASN A 634 -4.10 -30.71 9.13
C ASN A 634 -5.20 -31.64 9.69
N THR A 635 -4.81 -32.65 10.45
CA THR A 635 -5.71 -33.25 11.45
C THR A 635 -5.91 -32.22 12.57
N LEU A 636 -7.15 -31.79 12.79
CA LEU A 636 -7.48 -30.82 13.83
C LEU A 636 -7.76 -31.54 15.16
N GLU A 637 -6.92 -31.31 16.17
CA GLU A 637 -6.97 -31.97 17.48
C GLU A 637 -7.36 -30.99 18.59
N ALA A 638 -8.14 -31.45 19.56
CA ALA A 638 -8.69 -30.60 20.62
C ALA A 638 -7.61 -30.00 21.54
N GLY A 639 -7.92 -28.83 22.09
CA GLY A 639 -7.02 -28.06 22.93
C GLY A 639 -5.89 -27.36 22.17
N ASN A 640 -5.97 -27.25 20.84
CA ASN A 640 -4.98 -26.58 20.01
C ASN A 640 -5.59 -25.40 19.24
N TRP A 641 -4.76 -24.39 18.97
CA TRP A 641 -5.03 -23.37 17.96
C TRP A 641 -4.40 -23.77 16.63
N TYR A 642 -5.08 -23.48 15.52
CA TYR A 642 -4.56 -23.63 14.16
C TYR A 642 -4.71 -22.33 13.37
N GLY A 643 -3.65 -21.93 12.68
CA GLY A 643 -3.58 -20.65 11.96
C GLY A 643 -3.05 -20.79 10.53
N GLY A 644 -3.72 -20.17 9.58
CA GLY A 644 -3.30 -20.12 8.16
C GLY A 644 -4.18 -19.19 7.34
N PHE A 645 -4.12 -19.32 6.02
CA PHE A 645 -5.04 -18.65 5.09
C PHE A 645 -6.21 -19.55 4.73
N TYR A 646 -7.41 -19.01 4.52
CA TYR A 646 -8.55 -19.80 4.04
C TYR A 646 -9.53 -18.98 3.20
N LEU A 647 -9.85 -19.45 1.99
CA LEU A 647 -10.73 -18.77 1.04
C LEU A 647 -12.21 -19.05 1.36
N PRO A 648 -12.98 -18.04 1.83
CA PRO A 648 -14.39 -18.20 2.13
C PRO A 648 -15.20 -18.54 0.87
N ALA A 649 -16.30 -19.29 1.03
CA ALA A 649 -17.09 -19.80 -0.09
C ALA A 649 -17.59 -18.70 -1.05
N GLU A 650 -17.84 -17.51 -0.52
CA GLU A 650 -18.30 -16.32 -1.25
C GLU A 650 -17.27 -15.85 -2.30
N TYR A 651 -15.97 -16.06 -2.07
CA TYR A 651 -14.88 -15.65 -2.97
C TYR A 651 -14.46 -16.73 -3.98
N ARG A 652 -14.94 -17.97 -3.83
CA ARG A 652 -14.58 -19.10 -4.71
C ARG A 652 -15.26 -18.97 -6.07
N GLU A 653 -14.81 -19.74 -7.07
CA GLU A 653 -15.47 -19.79 -8.38
C GLU A 653 -16.97 -20.11 -8.25
N GLY A 654 -17.82 -19.27 -8.84
CA GLY A 654 -19.28 -19.35 -8.69
C GLY A 654 -19.87 -18.68 -7.44
N GLY A 655 -19.04 -18.21 -6.50
CA GLY A 655 -19.46 -17.41 -5.34
C GLY A 655 -19.83 -15.97 -5.70
N GLU A 656 -20.62 -15.31 -4.85
CA GLU A 656 -21.12 -13.94 -5.05
C GLU A 656 -20.01 -12.90 -5.25
N TRP A 657 -18.85 -13.14 -4.65
CA TRP A 657 -17.68 -12.24 -4.59
C TRP A 657 -16.49 -12.79 -5.39
N SER A 658 -16.73 -13.73 -6.31
CA SER A 658 -15.75 -14.27 -7.27
C SER A 658 -15.12 -13.24 -8.23
N ASP A 659 -15.71 -12.03 -8.31
CA ASP A 659 -15.13 -10.85 -8.98
C ASP A 659 -13.94 -10.22 -8.22
N LYS A 660 -13.77 -10.56 -6.94
CA LYS A 660 -12.72 -9.99 -6.08
C LYS A 660 -11.51 -10.91 -6.00
N ALA A 661 -10.40 -10.43 -6.57
CA ALA A 661 -9.09 -11.00 -6.31
C ALA A 661 -8.79 -11.02 -4.80
N TYR A 662 -8.55 -12.22 -4.28
CA TYR A 662 -8.14 -12.52 -2.91
C TYR A 662 -6.67 -12.94 -2.95
N LYS A 663 -5.78 -12.21 -2.26
CA LYS A 663 -4.32 -12.41 -2.37
C LYS A 663 -3.60 -12.24 -1.02
N PRO A 664 -3.41 -13.32 -0.24
CA PRO A 664 -2.47 -13.33 0.87
C PRO A 664 -1.03 -13.04 0.38
N VAL A 665 -0.22 -12.43 1.23
CA VAL A 665 1.22 -12.25 1.00
C VAL A 665 1.95 -13.54 1.36
N SER A 666 2.56 -14.19 0.38
CA SER A 666 3.35 -15.40 0.61
C SER A 666 4.53 -15.11 1.55
N GLY A 667 4.63 -15.87 2.64
CA GLY A 667 5.67 -15.73 3.65
C GLY A 667 5.36 -14.78 4.81
N GLU A 668 4.20 -14.12 4.85
CA GLU A 668 3.68 -13.54 6.11
C GLU A 668 2.96 -14.65 6.92
N LEU A 669 3.11 -14.64 8.26
CA LEU A 669 2.24 -15.43 9.16
C LEU A 669 0.83 -14.81 9.16
N PRO A 670 -0.27 -15.58 9.29
CA PRO A 670 -1.65 -15.04 9.22
C PRO A 670 -1.99 -14.07 10.37
N TYR A 671 -1.52 -14.36 11.58
CA TYR A 671 -1.64 -13.49 12.75
C TYR A 671 -0.28 -13.28 13.40
N THR A 672 -0.07 -12.13 14.04
CA THR A 672 1.17 -11.82 14.76
C THR A 672 0.89 -10.85 15.89
N TYR A 673 1.40 -11.12 17.09
CA TYR A 673 1.29 -10.18 18.21
C TYR A 673 2.25 -9.01 17.96
N ALA A 674 1.75 -7.77 18.01
CA ALA A 674 2.52 -6.58 17.65
C ALA A 674 1.87 -5.28 18.18
N GLN A 675 2.67 -4.21 18.27
CA GLN A 675 2.18 -2.86 18.54
C GLN A 675 1.27 -2.36 17.41
N GLY A 676 0.11 -1.81 17.78
CA GLY A 676 -0.90 -1.30 16.88
C GLY A 676 -0.50 0.01 16.20
N ALA A 677 -1.11 0.28 15.04
CA ALA A 677 -0.82 1.45 14.23
C ALA A 677 -2.12 2.17 13.84
N SER A 678 -1.99 3.44 13.43
CA SER A 678 -3.12 4.28 13.01
C SER A 678 -4.22 4.30 14.09
N GLY A 679 -5.42 3.76 13.81
CA GLY A 679 -6.49 3.66 14.82
C GLY A 679 -6.15 2.81 16.05
N ALA A 680 -5.22 1.87 15.95
CA ALA A 680 -4.76 1.05 17.08
C ALA A 680 -3.44 1.57 17.71
N SER A 681 -3.00 2.79 17.39
CA SER A 681 -1.73 3.32 17.91
C SER A 681 -1.76 3.48 19.43
N GLY A 682 -0.66 3.13 20.11
CA GLY A 682 -0.57 3.13 21.57
C GLY A 682 -1.23 1.92 22.26
N THR A 683 -1.53 0.86 21.51
CA THR A 683 -2.04 -0.42 22.03
C THR A 683 -1.22 -1.59 21.49
N THR A 684 -1.21 -2.71 22.19
CA THR A 684 -0.58 -3.97 21.74
C THR A 684 -1.66 -5.05 21.57
N GLY A 685 -1.42 -6.08 20.75
CA GLY A 685 -2.36 -7.18 20.57
C GLY A 685 -2.06 -8.06 19.36
N LEU A 686 -2.87 -9.11 19.19
CA LEU A 686 -2.78 -10.05 18.07
C LEU A 686 -3.38 -9.42 16.80
N GLN A 687 -2.57 -9.23 15.76
CA GLN A 687 -2.96 -8.50 14.54
C GLN A 687 -3.19 -9.41 13.34
N THR A 688 -4.15 -9.05 12.49
CA THR A 688 -4.24 -9.58 11.12
C THR A 688 -3.12 -8.99 10.27
N THR A 689 -2.33 -9.84 9.60
CA THR A 689 -1.15 -9.39 8.84
C THR A 689 -1.48 -9.04 7.39
N THR A 690 -2.20 -9.95 6.71
CA THR A 690 -2.57 -9.97 5.29
C THR A 690 -4.03 -10.44 5.08
N GLN A 691 -4.54 -10.38 3.84
CA GLN A 691 -5.82 -10.99 3.47
C GLN A 691 -5.85 -12.49 3.82
N GLY A 692 -7.01 -12.99 4.22
CA GLY A 692 -7.28 -14.42 4.32
C GLY A 692 -6.97 -15.07 5.66
N ALA A 693 -6.32 -14.33 6.56
CA ALA A 693 -5.89 -14.79 7.87
C ALA A 693 -7.06 -15.42 8.66
N ARG A 694 -6.94 -16.73 8.92
CA ARG A 694 -7.85 -17.53 9.73
C ARG A 694 -7.09 -18.13 10.92
N LEU A 695 -7.71 -18.08 12.09
CA LEU A 695 -7.19 -18.63 13.33
C LEU A 695 -8.36 -19.28 14.09
N VAL A 696 -8.27 -20.55 14.46
CA VAL A 696 -9.37 -21.31 15.09
C VAL A 696 -8.87 -22.12 16.29
N TYR A 697 -9.67 -22.17 17.35
CA TYR A 697 -9.47 -23.03 18.51
C TYR A 697 -10.36 -24.26 18.41
N VAL A 698 -9.77 -25.43 18.60
CA VAL A 698 -10.50 -26.71 18.57
C VAL A 698 -10.82 -27.13 20.00
N ASP A 699 -12.11 -27.17 20.35
CA ASP A 699 -12.59 -27.82 21.59
C ASP A 699 -13.76 -28.75 21.24
N ASP A 700 -13.63 -30.02 21.63
CA ASP A 700 -14.66 -31.06 21.47
C ASP A 700 -15.63 -31.13 22.67
N THR A 701 -15.38 -30.36 23.73
CA THR A 701 -16.15 -30.41 24.97
C THR A 701 -17.55 -29.83 24.76
N ALA A 702 -18.58 -30.67 24.78
CA ALA A 702 -19.96 -30.22 24.65
C ALA A 702 -20.35 -29.22 25.77
N ARG A 703 -20.65 -27.98 25.42
CA ARG A 703 -21.17 -26.93 26.31
C ARG A 703 -22.55 -26.46 25.84
N LYS A 704 -23.49 -26.24 26.76
CA LYS A 704 -24.77 -25.60 26.44
C LYS A 704 -24.57 -24.09 26.35
N ASP A 705 -24.73 -23.42 27.49
CA ASP A 705 -24.61 -21.98 27.61
C ASP A 705 -23.13 -21.55 27.56
N MET A 706 -22.85 -20.43 26.91
CA MET A 706 -21.51 -19.91 26.67
C MET A 706 -21.55 -18.39 26.53
N SER A 707 -20.52 -17.69 27.01
CA SER A 707 -20.30 -16.27 26.71
C SER A 707 -18.87 -16.03 26.24
N MET A 708 -18.67 -15.01 25.41
CA MET A 708 -17.36 -14.57 24.94
C MET A 708 -17.32 -13.03 24.97
N THR A 709 -16.28 -12.46 25.58
CA THR A 709 -15.96 -11.03 25.50
C THR A 709 -14.65 -10.85 24.75
N LEU A 710 -14.67 -9.97 23.76
CA LEU A 710 -13.60 -9.69 22.81
C LEU A 710 -13.35 -8.18 22.81
N THR A 711 -12.10 -7.74 22.96
CA THR A 711 -11.74 -6.32 22.77
C THR A 711 -10.76 -6.17 21.61
N LEU A 712 -10.98 -5.17 20.76
CA LEU A 712 -10.19 -4.97 19.54
C LEU A 712 -10.17 -3.49 19.09
N SER A 713 -9.21 -3.17 18.23
CA SER A 713 -9.15 -1.90 17.51
C SER A 713 -8.89 -2.13 16.02
N PRO A 714 -9.80 -1.72 15.11
CA PRO A 714 -9.46 -1.58 13.71
C PRO A 714 -8.42 -0.46 13.54
N HIS A 715 -7.48 -0.62 12.62
CA HIS A 715 -6.48 0.41 12.31
C HIS A 715 -7.09 1.61 11.57
N LYS A 716 -8.40 1.60 11.29
CA LYS A 716 -9.16 2.76 10.78
C LYS A 716 -9.88 3.52 11.88
N THR A 717 -9.71 4.83 11.85
CA THR A 717 -10.39 5.80 12.73
C THR A 717 -11.76 6.27 12.21
N GLY A 718 -12.16 5.86 11.00
CA GLY A 718 -13.36 6.35 10.33
C GLY A 718 -14.53 5.37 10.29
N ALA A 719 -14.65 4.45 11.25
CA ALA A 719 -15.74 3.47 11.41
C ALA A 719 -16.02 2.52 10.22
N GLN A 720 -15.22 2.57 9.15
CA GLN A 720 -15.49 1.84 7.90
C GLN A 720 -14.70 0.53 7.75
N GLY A 721 -13.91 0.16 8.77
CA GLY A 721 -13.18 -1.12 8.89
C GLY A 721 -12.11 -1.39 7.83
N PHE A 722 -12.56 -1.66 6.60
CA PHE A 722 -11.78 -2.37 5.57
C PHE A 722 -11.48 -1.49 4.34
N GLY A 723 -10.57 -1.97 3.49
CA GLY A 723 -10.04 -1.26 2.31
C GLY A 723 -11.00 -1.21 1.12
N SER A 724 -11.99 -2.10 1.04
CA SER A 724 -12.92 -2.20 -0.09
C SER A 724 -14.22 -2.91 0.31
N ALA A 725 -15.28 -2.68 -0.44
CA ALA A 725 -16.51 -3.46 -0.38
C ALA A 725 -16.23 -4.97 -0.57
N LYS A 726 -17.13 -5.81 -0.02
CA LYS A 726 -17.05 -7.28 0.08
C LYS A 726 -16.03 -7.82 1.10
N GLN A 727 -15.25 -6.95 1.76
CA GLN A 727 -14.33 -7.36 2.84
C GLN A 727 -15.01 -7.36 4.22
N PHE A 728 -14.55 -8.24 5.11
CA PHE A 728 -15.12 -8.47 6.43
C PHE A 728 -14.12 -9.05 7.44
N ILE A 729 -14.53 -9.10 8.71
CA ILE A 729 -14.03 -10.01 9.73
C ILE A 729 -15.20 -10.83 10.29
N ASP A 730 -15.01 -12.14 10.42
CA ASP A 730 -15.91 -13.06 11.10
C ASP A 730 -15.29 -13.47 12.43
N ILE A 731 -16.12 -13.50 13.47
CA ILE A 731 -15.78 -13.92 14.83
C ILE A 731 -16.60 -15.18 15.11
N TYR A 732 -15.96 -16.35 15.06
CA TYR A 732 -16.58 -17.65 15.25
C TYR A 732 -16.84 -17.93 16.73
N PHE A 733 -18.02 -18.44 17.05
CA PHE A 733 -18.51 -18.66 18.41
C PHE A 733 -19.45 -19.86 18.46
N LYS A 734 -19.25 -20.77 19.43
CA LYS A 734 -19.86 -22.11 19.43
C LYS A 734 -19.68 -22.79 18.07
N TYR A 735 -18.42 -22.99 17.70
CA TYR A 735 -17.99 -23.40 16.37
C TYR A 735 -17.11 -24.64 16.41
N ASP A 736 -17.46 -25.66 15.62
CA ASP A 736 -16.60 -26.79 15.33
C ASP A 736 -15.74 -26.48 14.10
N ALA A 737 -14.41 -26.43 14.31
CA ALA A 737 -13.45 -26.21 13.24
C ALA A 737 -13.30 -27.41 12.28
N LYS A 738 -13.63 -28.64 12.71
CA LYS A 738 -13.50 -29.87 11.91
C LYS A 738 -14.57 -29.96 10.83
N THR A 739 -15.83 -29.72 11.18
CA THR A 739 -16.95 -29.63 10.22
C THR A 739 -17.22 -28.21 9.72
N MET A 740 -16.43 -27.21 10.16
CA MET A 740 -16.61 -25.79 9.84
C MET A 740 -18.06 -25.32 10.03
N THR A 741 -18.66 -25.69 11.16
CA THR A 741 -20.09 -25.52 11.44
C THR A 741 -20.29 -24.92 12.83
N GLY A 742 -21.17 -23.93 12.96
CA GLY A 742 -21.33 -23.17 14.20
C GLY A 742 -22.05 -21.85 14.02
N TYR A 743 -21.77 -20.88 14.91
CA TYR A 743 -22.30 -19.51 14.80
C TYR A 743 -21.17 -18.47 14.82
N GLY A 744 -21.53 -17.20 14.70
CA GLY A 744 -20.60 -16.08 14.87
C GLY A 744 -21.21 -14.72 14.59
N LEU A 745 -20.38 -13.69 14.69
CA LEU A 745 -20.67 -12.32 14.29
C LEU A 745 -19.80 -11.95 13.08
N ARG A 746 -20.44 -11.55 11.98
CA ARG A 746 -19.77 -10.93 10.82
C ARG A 746 -19.83 -9.41 10.94
N ILE A 747 -18.69 -8.76 10.75
CA ILE A 747 -18.57 -7.31 10.61
C ILE A 747 -17.97 -7.00 9.23
N ALA A 748 -18.74 -6.37 8.35
CA ALA A 748 -18.39 -6.23 6.93
C ALA A 748 -18.41 -4.78 6.43
N ARG A 749 -17.73 -4.52 5.32
CA ARG A 749 -17.66 -3.19 4.70
C ARG A 749 -18.95 -2.87 3.93
N VAL A 750 -19.63 -1.78 4.33
CA VAL A 750 -20.75 -1.21 3.58
C VAL A 750 -20.29 -0.73 2.19
N PRO A 751 -20.91 -1.19 1.08
CA PRO A 751 -20.60 -0.74 -0.27
C PRO A 751 -21.27 0.59 -0.60
N SER A 752 -22.54 0.73 -0.23
CA SER A 752 -23.42 1.89 -0.41
C SER A 752 -24.59 1.77 0.56
N ILE A 753 -25.33 2.86 0.77
CA ILE A 753 -26.60 2.87 1.50
C ILE A 753 -27.67 3.47 0.58
N SER A 754 -28.84 2.84 0.50
CA SER A 754 -29.92 3.18 -0.42
C SER A 754 -30.76 4.39 0.02
N ASP A 755 -30.78 4.69 1.31
CA ASP A 755 -31.35 5.93 1.85
C ASP A 755 -30.43 7.12 1.46
N PRO A 756 -30.92 8.13 0.71
CA PRO A 756 -30.13 9.29 0.33
C PRO A 756 -29.51 10.05 1.49
N VAL A 757 -30.19 10.12 2.65
CA VAL A 757 -29.71 10.81 3.86
C VAL A 757 -28.53 10.08 4.48
N LEU A 758 -28.52 8.75 4.39
CA LEU A 758 -27.44 7.91 4.90
C LEU A 758 -26.35 7.59 3.87
N SER A 759 -26.59 7.85 2.58
CA SER A 759 -25.71 7.47 1.46
C SER A 759 -24.24 7.89 1.64
N SER A 760 -23.98 9.10 2.13
CA SER A 760 -22.63 9.62 2.43
C SER A 760 -21.92 8.88 3.57
N PHE A 761 -22.68 8.23 4.45
CA PHE A 761 -22.15 7.52 5.62
C PHE A 761 -21.75 6.06 5.32
N ALA A 762 -21.99 5.55 4.10
CA ALA A 762 -21.43 4.28 3.63
C ALA A 762 -19.88 4.23 3.67
N ALA A 763 -19.24 5.41 3.66
CA ALA A 763 -17.80 5.59 3.84
C ALA A 763 -17.35 5.67 5.32
N LYS A 764 -18.30 5.60 6.26
CA LYS A 764 -18.17 5.76 7.72
C LYS A 764 -18.89 4.67 8.53
N SER A 765 -19.05 3.45 8.00
CA SER A 765 -19.84 2.40 8.67
C SER A 765 -19.45 0.98 8.29
N CYS A 766 -19.81 0.03 9.15
CA CYS A 766 -19.85 -1.41 8.88
C CYS A 766 -21.28 -1.97 9.01
N THR A 767 -21.56 -3.06 8.29
CA THR A 767 -22.69 -3.96 8.61
C THR A 767 -22.27 -4.95 9.68
N PHE A 768 -23.23 -5.30 10.55
CA PHE A 768 -23.10 -6.27 11.62
C PHE A 768 -24.20 -7.33 11.46
N THR A 769 -23.84 -8.60 11.46
CA THR A 769 -24.76 -9.70 11.12
C THR A 769 -24.48 -10.92 12.00
N LEU A 770 -25.51 -11.49 12.62
CA LEU A 770 -25.40 -12.82 13.24
C LEU A 770 -25.36 -13.88 12.14
N MET A 771 -24.40 -14.79 12.20
CA MET A 771 -24.16 -15.80 11.18
C MET A 771 -24.31 -17.21 11.77
N GLU A 772 -24.85 -18.11 10.96
CA GLU A 772 -24.67 -19.55 11.06
C GLU A 772 -23.66 -20.00 10.01
N TYR A 773 -22.81 -20.95 10.35
CA TYR A 773 -21.88 -21.59 9.44
C TYR A 773 -22.27 -23.05 9.27
N LYS A 774 -22.31 -23.53 8.01
CA LYS A 774 -22.59 -24.93 7.66
C LYS A 774 -21.58 -25.40 6.62
N ASN A 775 -20.66 -26.29 7.02
CA ASN A 775 -19.56 -26.76 6.18
C ASN A 775 -18.78 -25.62 5.52
N GLY A 776 -18.51 -24.55 6.27
CA GLY A 776 -17.79 -23.35 5.82
C GLY A 776 -18.59 -22.37 4.95
N VAL A 777 -19.86 -22.65 4.64
CA VAL A 777 -20.78 -21.68 4.03
C VAL A 777 -21.41 -20.83 5.13
N ALA A 778 -21.27 -19.50 5.02
CA ALA A 778 -21.83 -18.53 5.96
C ALA A 778 -23.26 -18.13 5.54
N ILE A 779 -24.19 -18.13 6.49
CA ILE A 779 -25.62 -17.87 6.29
C ILE A 779 -26.09 -16.85 7.35
N PRO A 780 -26.67 -15.70 6.97
CA PRO A 780 -27.26 -14.77 7.92
C PRO A 780 -28.42 -15.40 8.70
N LEU A 781 -28.44 -15.21 10.01
CA LEU A 781 -29.56 -15.60 10.89
C LEU A 781 -30.65 -14.52 10.96
N GLU A 782 -30.28 -13.25 10.77
CA GLU A 782 -31.13 -12.07 10.90
C GLU A 782 -30.69 -10.98 9.89
N ASP A 783 -31.53 -9.95 9.70
CA ASP A 783 -31.17 -8.75 8.94
C ASP A 783 -29.96 -8.02 9.56
N SER A 784 -29.16 -7.38 8.72
CA SER A 784 -27.90 -6.73 9.13
C SER A 784 -28.09 -5.30 9.61
N VAL A 785 -27.51 -4.96 10.78
CA VAL A 785 -27.50 -3.59 11.29
C VAL A 785 -26.32 -2.82 10.69
N ILE A 786 -26.58 -1.62 10.16
CA ILE A 786 -25.53 -0.66 9.76
C ILE A 786 -25.22 0.24 10.96
N SER A 787 -23.95 0.33 11.36
CA SER A 787 -23.53 1.07 12.55
C SER A 787 -22.12 1.65 12.42
N THR A 788 -21.85 2.67 13.24
CA THR A 788 -20.53 3.30 13.41
C THR A 788 -19.66 2.61 14.48
N ALA A 789 -20.17 1.58 15.17
CA ALA A 789 -19.52 0.96 16.34
C ALA A 789 -18.13 0.32 16.08
N PHE A 790 -17.75 0.06 14.82
CA PHE A 790 -16.46 -0.57 14.48
C PHE A 790 -15.32 0.46 14.43
N LEU A 791 -14.99 0.98 15.61
CA LEU A 791 -13.96 2.00 15.86
C LEU A 791 -12.93 1.50 16.89
N PRO A 792 -11.76 2.16 17.04
CA PRO A 792 -10.77 1.84 18.06
C PRO A 792 -11.35 1.69 19.48
N GLY A 793 -10.80 0.76 20.26
CA GLY A 793 -11.33 0.43 21.58
C GLY A 793 -12.75 -0.11 21.53
N CYS A 794 -13.04 -0.98 20.56
CA CYS A 794 -14.29 -1.72 20.40
C CYS A 794 -14.34 -2.91 21.38
N THR A 795 -15.50 -3.12 21.99
CA THR A 795 -15.82 -4.29 22.81
C THR A 795 -17.02 -5.02 22.21
N ILE A 796 -16.82 -6.30 21.91
CA ILE A 796 -17.82 -7.22 21.38
C ILE A 796 -18.11 -8.26 22.46
N LYS A 797 -19.40 -8.52 22.71
CA LYS A 797 -19.86 -9.62 23.56
C LYS A 797 -20.78 -10.52 22.77
N LEU A 798 -20.55 -11.83 22.86
CA LEU A 798 -21.37 -12.88 22.27
C LEU A 798 -21.89 -13.76 23.41
N ASP A 799 -23.17 -14.05 23.44
CA ASP A 799 -23.79 -14.88 24.48
C ASP A 799 -24.79 -15.86 23.88
N VAL A 800 -24.68 -17.13 24.25
CA VAL A 800 -25.74 -18.12 24.14
C VAL A 800 -26.16 -18.54 25.54
N THR A 801 -27.45 -18.34 25.82
CA THR A 801 -28.11 -18.81 27.04
C THR A 801 -29.44 -19.44 26.63
N GLY A 802 -29.58 -20.75 26.85
CA GLY A 802 -30.69 -21.55 26.34
C GLY A 802 -30.75 -21.54 24.80
N ASN A 803 -31.89 -21.12 24.25
CA ASN A 803 -32.14 -21.08 22.80
C ASN A 803 -31.90 -19.70 22.15
N THR A 804 -31.28 -18.75 22.86
CA THR A 804 -31.07 -17.38 22.35
C THR A 804 -29.58 -17.12 22.16
N PHE A 805 -29.20 -16.65 20.96
CA PHE A 805 -27.87 -16.14 20.64
C PHE A 805 -27.94 -14.62 20.48
N THR A 806 -27.06 -13.89 21.17
CA THR A 806 -26.98 -12.42 21.12
C THR A 806 -25.57 -11.93 20.80
N ALA A 807 -25.50 -10.72 20.24
CA ALA A 807 -24.27 -9.97 20.10
C ALA A 807 -24.48 -8.50 20.48
N ASP A 808 -23.70 -8.02 21.46
CA ASP A 808 -23.57 -6.60 21.81
C ASP A 808 -22.24 -6.06 21.28
N VAL A 809 -22.25 -4.90 20.63
CA VAL A 809 -21.03 -4.19 20.21
C VAL A 809 -21.07 -2.73 20.67
N THR A 810 -19.99 -2.30 21.30
CA THR A 810 -19.81 -0.94 21.85
C THR A 810 -18.39 -0.45 21.55
N THR A 811 -18.13 0.85 21.60
CA THR A 811 -16.79 1.42 21.44
C THR A 811 -16.53 2.54 22.44
N THR A 812 -15.27 2.74 22.79
CA THR A 812 -14.79 3.85 23.63
C THR A 812 -14.36 5.08 22.82
N SER A 813 -14.30 4.95 21.49
CA SER A 813 -14.04 6.08 20.59
C SER A 813 -15.16 7.12 20.64
N SER A 814 -14.83 8.41 20.55
CA SER A 814 -15.82 9.49 20.53
C SER A 814 -16.70 9.45 19.27
N GLN A 815 -18.01 9.58 19.47
CA GLN A 815 -18.98 9.77 18.41
C GLN A 815 -18.65 10.96 17.50
N ASP A 816 -18.67 10.75 16.18
CA ASP A 816 -18.59 11.81 15.18
C ASP A 816 -20.00 12.33 14.80
N SER A 817 -20.07 13.20 13.78
CA SER A 817 -21.34 13.81 13.33
C SER A 817 -22.40 12.83 12.80
N ALA A 818 -22.07 11.55 12.57
CA ALA A 818 -23.03 10.51 12.16
C ALA A 818 -23.95 10.02 13.29
N SER A 819 -23.54 10.19 14.55
CA SER A 819 -24.18 9.62 15.74
C SER A 819 -25.65 10.02 15.97
N ASN A 820 -26.07 11.18 15.47
CA ASN A 820 -27.47 11.62 15.55
C ASN A 820 -28.40 10.94 14.52
N ILE A 821 -27.84 10.12 13.61
CA ILE A 821 -28.58 9.56 12.45
C ILE A 821 -28.33 8.05 12.27
N MET A 822 -27.17 7.53 12.69
CA MET A 822 -26.86 6.08 12.67
C MET A 822 -26.51 5.55 14.07
N PRO A 823 -26.76 4.27 14.35
CA PRO A 823 -26.32 3.62 15.58
C PRO A 823 -24.80 3.75 15.82
N HIS A 824 -24.43 3.82 17.09
CA HIS A 824 -23.04 3.78 17.59
C HIS A 824 -22.77 2.60 18.53
N GLU A 825 -23.83 1.93 18.95
CA GLU A 825 -23.83 0.62 19.60
C GLU A 825 -24.63 -0.33 18.71
N VAL A 826 -24.45 -1.64 18.88
CA VAL A 826 -25.18 -2.67 18.12
C VAL A 826 -25.67 -3.71 19.11
N HIS A 827 -26.95 -4.07 19.00
CA HIS A 827 -27.57 -5.14 19.76
C HIS A 827 -28.29 -6.06 18.77
N LEU A 828 -27.86 -7.31 18.67
CA LEU A 828 -28.46 -8.34 17.83
C LEU A 828 -28.91 -9.51 18.69
N SER A 829 -30.02 -10.16 18.32
CA SER A 829 -30.56 -11.32 19.01
C SER A 829 -31.29 -12.22 18.03
N HIS A 830 -30.98 -13.51 18.05
CA HIS A 830 -31.70 -14.56 17.33
C HIS A 830 -32.19 -15.63 18.31
N VAL A 831 -33.37 -16.21 18.05
CA VAL A 831 -33.97 -17.26 18.90
C VAL A 831 -34.23 -18.50 18.05
N PHE A 832 -33.54 -19.59 18.37
CA PHE A 832 -33.63 -20.84 17.62
C PHE A 832 -34.90 -21.63 17.99
N GLU A 833 -35.64 -22.09 16.97
CA GLU A 833 -36.81 -22.96 17.13
C GLU A 833 -36.47 -24.34 17.72
N ASN A 834 -35.23 -24.79 17.54
CA ASN A 834 -34.69 -26.07 18.00
C ASN A 834 -33.57 -25.84 19.02
N GLU A 835 -33.13 -26.89 19.71
CA GLU A 835 -31.98 -26.80 20.63
C GLU A 835 -30.72 -26.33 19.88
N VAL A 836 -30.00 -25.39 20.48
CA VAL A 836 -28.77 -24.77 19.95
C VAL A 836 -27.63 -25.79 19.94
N ASN A 837 -26.67 -25.64 19.02
CA ASN A 837 -25.52 -26.54 18.97
C ASN A 837 -24.75 -26.58 20.33
N SER A 838 -24.05 -27.69 20.59
CA SER A 838 -23.27 -27.88 21.81
C SER A 838 -21.78 -27.56 21.67
N TYR A 839 -21.34 -26.95 20.56
CA TYR A 839 -19.94 -26.64 20.31
C TYR A 839 -19.42 -25.52 21.22
N SER A 840 -18.10 -25.44 21.37
CA SER A 840 -17.39 -24.57 22.32
C SER A 840 -16.12 -23.92 21.76
N GLY A 841 -15.68 -24.35 20.57
CA GLY A 841 -14.60 -23.71 19.83
C GLY A 841 -14.95 -22.29 19.38
N ILE A 842 -13.89 -21.52 19.10
CA ILE A 842 -13.92 -20.09 18.74
C ILE A 842 -12.90 -19.81 17.63
N GLY A 843 -12.93 -18.62 17.04
CA GLY A 843 -11.91 -18.21 16.08
C GLY A 843 -12.21 -16.93 15.34
N PHE A 844 -11.35 -16.61 14.37
CA PHE A 844 -11.36 -15.37 13.61
C PHE A 844 -11.01 -15.64 12.14
N GLN A 845 -11.73 -15.01 11.21
CA GLN A 845 -11.45 -15.04 9.78
C GLN A 845 -11.48 -13.62 9.21
N HIS A 846 -10.41 -13.17 8.58
CA HIS A 846 -10.28 -11.81 8.06
C HIS A 846 -10.04 -11.79 6.54
N THR A 847 -10.70 -10.88 5.82
CA THR A 847 -10.55 -10.75 4.34
C THR A 847 -10.05 -9.36 3.89
N GLY A 848 -9.78 -8.44 4.83
CA GLY A 848 -9.31 -7.07 4.56
C GLY A 848 -7.89 -7.00 3.98
N THR A 849 -7.67 -6.10 3.01
CA THR A 849 -6.41 -5.91 2.27
C THR A 849 -5.30 -5.28 3.12
N SER A 850 -4.65 -6.13 3.89
CA SER A 850 -3.55 -5.82 4.80
C SER A 850 -2.20 -6.30 4.22
N GLY A 851 -1.09 -5.85 4.81
CA GLY A 851 0.28 -6.15 4.39
C GLY A 851 1.23 -4.96 4.61
N ALA A 852 2.52 -5.14 4.32
CA ALA A 852 3.54 -4.09 4.48
C ALA A 852 3.15 -2.73 3.84
N GLY A 853 3.29 -1.65 4.60
CA GLY A 853 2.90 -0.29 4.18
C GLY A 853 1.39 -0.02 4.09
N LYS A 854 0.53 -0.98 4.46
CA LYS A 854 -0.95 -0.86 4.43
C LYS A 854 -1.58 -1.11 5.81
N SER A 855 -0.94 -0.64 6.87
CA SER A 855 -1.37 -0.81 8.28
C SER A 855 -2.86 -0.50 8.47
N GLY A 856 -3.34 0.60 7.90
CA GLY A 856 -4.71 1.09 8.01
C GLY A 856 -5.84 0.17 7.52
N ASN A 857 -5.63 -1.09 7.17
CA ASN A 857 -6.69 -2.08 6.91
C ASN A 857 -6.63 -3.31 7.86
N ARG A 858 -5.81 -3.26 8.92
CA ARG A 858 -5.67 -4.34 9.91
C ARG A 858 -6.67 -4.21 11.07
N VAL A 859 -6.81 -5.29 11.85
CA VAL A 859 -7.47 -5.30 13.16
C VAL A 859 -6.46 -5.83 14.19
N THR A 860 -6.31 -5.15 15.31
CA THR A 860 -5.59 -5.65 16.50
C THR A 860 -6.61 -6.16 17.51
N ILE A 861 -6.46 -7.40 17.98
CA ILE A 861 -7.25 -7.99 19.06
C ILE A 861 -6.46 -7.87 20.36
N HIS A 862 -7.02 -7.24 21.39
CA HIS A 862 -6.33 -6.97 22.67
C HIS A 862 -6.64 -8.02 23.74
N SER A 863 -7.86 -8.58 23.76
CA SER A 863 -8.23 -9.64 24.70
C SER A 863 -9.32 -10.56 24.15
N VAL A 864 -9.27 -11.84 24.53
CA VAL A 864 -10.34 -12.82 24.32
C VAL A 864 -10.57 -13.56 25.64
N SER A 865 -11.79 -13.48 26.15
CA SER A 865 -12.26 -14.20 27.35
C SER A 865 -13.53 -14.97 27.00
N VAL A 866 -13.60 -16.22 27.41
CA VAL A 866 -14.76 -17.12 27.22
C VAL A 866 -15.19 -17.68 28.55
N ASP A 867 -16.50 -17.73 28.83
CA ASP A 867 -17.08 -18.46 29.97
C ASP A 867 -17.93 -19.63 29.47
N TYR A 868 -17.68 -20.81 30.03
CA TYR A 868 -18.38 -22.06 29.72
C TYR A 868 -19.37 -22.39 30.84
N LYS A 869 -20.60 -21.89 30.70
CA LYS A 869 -21.64 -21.97 31.72
C LYS A 869 -22.23 -23.39 31.80
N GLY A 870 -22.32 -23.95 33.01
CA GLY A 870 -23.07 -25.18 33.28
C GLY A 870 -22.31 -26.50 33.02
N VAL A 871 -21.14 -26.68 33.63
CA VAL A 871 -20.44 -27.98 33.63
C VAL A 871 -21.18 -28.98 34.53
N THR A 872 -21.76 -30.02 33.93
CA THR A 872 -22.34 -31.18 34.66
C THR A 872 -21.81 -32.49 34.10
N GLY A 873 -20.64 -32.91 34.57
CA GLY A 873 -20.01 -34.19 34.23
C GLY A 873 -18.69 -34.33 34.97
N GLU A 874 -18.47 -35.48 35.60
CA GLU A 874 -17.19 -35.80 36.24
C GLU A 874 -16.15 -36.13 35.17
N VAL A 875 -14.94 -35.57 35.28
CA VAL A 875 -13.78 -36.14 34.58
C VAL A 875 -13.47 -37.45 35.30
N ILE A 876 -13.68 -38.57 34.63
CA ILE A 876 -13.39 -39.89 35.20
C ILE A 876 -11.87 -40.08 35.17
N ASP A 877 -11.22 -39.98 36.33
CA ASP A 877 -9.86 -40.48 36.52
C ASP A 877 -9.86 -41.98 36.16
N VAL A 878 -9.18 -42.33 35.06
CA VAL A 878 -8.91 -43.72 34.71
C VAL A 878 -7.80 -44.20 35.66
N PRO A 879 -8.04 -45.21 36.53
CA PRO A 879 -7.03 -45.62 37.50
C PRO A 879 -5.79 -46.22 36.83
N ASP A 880 -4.62 -45.93 37.39
CA ASP A 880 -3.36 -46.60 37.04
C ASP A 880 -3.54 -48.12 37.04
N ASN A 881 -3.40 -48.75 35.87
CA ASN A 881 -3.25 -50.19 35.74
C ASN A 881 -1.83 -50.52 35.33
N ASP A 882 -1.10 -51.12 36.28
CA ASP A 882 0.29 -51.59 36.16
C ASP A 882 0.49 -52.43 34.87
N ILE A 883 1.31 -51.93 33.94
CA ILE A 883 1.74 -52.72 32.77
C ILE A 883 2.84 -53.69 33.22
N ASN A 884 2.43 -54.86 33.73
CA ASN A 884 3.37 -55.90 34.16
C ASN A 884 2.96 -57.32 33.73
N ASN A 885 3.70 -57.83 32.73
CA ASN A 885 3.99 -59.22 32.37
C ASN A 885 3.01 -60.34 32.78
N GLY A 886 2.41 -60.98 31.77
CA GLY A 886 1.68 -62.25 31.90
C GLY A 886 1.64 -63.05 30.60
N ASN A 887 2.73 -63.75 30.28
CA ASN A 887 2.78 -64.73 29.18
C ASN A 887 2.39 -66.11 29.73
N ASP A 888 1.49 -66.84 29.06
CA ASP A 888 1.56 -68.31 28.80
C ASP A 888 0.24 -68.87 28.20
N ASP A 889 0.33 -70.06 27.60
CA ASP A 889 -0.62 -70.74 26.69
C ASP A 889 -2.03 -71.07 27.25
N ILE A 890 -3.00 -71.33 26.34
CA ILE A 890 -3.58 -72.68 26.06
C ILE A 890 -4.71 -72.67 25.00
N ASN A 891 -4.70 -73.69 24.12
CA ASN A 891 -5.71 -74.26 23.18
C ASN A 891 -7.08 -73.54 22.90
N LYS A 892 -7.62 -73.41 21.67
CA LYS A 892 -7.74 -74.30 20.46
C LYS A 892 -9.04 -75.15 20.45
N ASP A 893 -9.53 -75.45 19.23
CA ASP A 893 -10.70 -76.27 18.80
C ASP A 893 -12.07 -75.52 18.80
N THR A 894 -13.03 -75.70 17.86
CA THR A 894 -13.04 -76.19 16.45
C THR A 894 -14.40 -75.87 15.75
N ASP A 895 -14.38 -75.84 14.40
CA ASP A 895 -15.42 -76.28 13.44
C ASP A 895 -16.69 -75.45 13.05
N ASP A 896 -17.27 -75.92 11.93
CA ASP A 896 -18.62 -75.70 11.37
C ASP A 896 -19.02 -74.30 10.83
N ARG A 897 -18.68 -73.99 9.57
CA ARG A 897 -19.46 -74.51 8.39
C ARG A 897 -19.00 -74.00 7.01
N GLU A 898 -19.11 -74.87 6.01
CA GLU A 898 -19.33 -74.49 4.61
C GLU A 898 -20.83 -74.29 4.34
N ASP A 899 -21.20 -73.42 3.40
CA ASP A 899 -22.09 -73.79 2.28
C ASP A 899 -22.20 -72.67 1.22
N VAL A 900 -22.13 -73.05 -0.05
CA VAL A 900 -22.24 -72.23 -1.28
C VAL A 900 -22.91 -73.15 -2.30
N PRO A 901 -24.04 -72.80 -2.97
CA PRO A 901 -23.91 -72.11 -4.28
C PRO A 901 -25.14 -71.32 -4.82
N ASP A 902 -24.92 -70.75 -6.02
CA ASP A 902 -25.87 -70.59 -7.15
C ASP A 902 -27.06 -69.60 -7.10
N SER A 903 -27.60 -69.10 -8.24
CA SER A 903 -27.02 -68.72 -9.56
C SER A 903 -28.08 -68.03 -10.46
N SER A 904 -27.73 -66.99 -11.22
CA SER A 904 -28.36 -66.57 -12.52
C SER A 904 -27.48 -65.50 -13.22
N VAL A 905 -27.27 -65.36 -14.55
CA VAL A 905 -27.98 -65.78 -15.80
C VAL A 905 -29.21 -64.89 -16.13
N ASP A 906 -29.37 -64.19 -17.28
CA ASP A 906 -28.58 -63.96 -18.52
C ASP A 906 -29.20 -62.75 -19.32
N VAL A 907 -28.65 -62.12 -20.40
CA VAL A 907 -27.28 -61.78 -20.87
C VAL A 907 -27.33 -60.96 -22.21
N VAL A 908 -26.35 -60.09 -22.50
CA VAL A 908 -25.86 -59.68 -23.88
C VAL A 908 -26.78 -58.79 -24.78
N PRO A 909 -26.36 -58.24 -25.96
CA PRO A 909 -25.06 -57.76 -26.53
C PRO A 909 -25.14 -56.26 -26.97
N THR A 910 -24.31 -55.58 -27.80
CA THR A 910 -23.08 -55.79 -28.63
C THR A 910 -22.10 -54.62 -28.33
N GLY A 911 -20.81 -54.53 -28.69
CA GLY A 911 -19.92 -55.08 -29.76
C GLY A 911 -19.17 -53.88 -30.40
N ASP A 912 -18.03 -53.97 -31.09
CA ASP A 912 -17.13 -55.08 -31.46
C ASP A 912 -15.69 -54.52 -31.65
N SER A 913 -14.72 -55.29 -32.17
CA SER A 913 -13.27 -55.04 -32.06
C SER A 913 -12.46 -55.06 -33.38
N SER A 914 -11.29 -54.40 -33.38
CA SER A 914 -10.13 -54.59 -34.30
C SER A 914 -8.92 -53.82 -33.72
N ASP A 915 -7.73 -54.41 -33.46
CA ASP A 915 -6.68 -54.95 -34.37
C ASP A 915 -5.81 -53.88 -35.09
N MET A 916 -4.48 -54.00 -35.25
CA MET A 916 -3.49 -54.97 -34.74
C MET A 916 -1.99 -54.60 -35.08
N ARG A 917 -1.08 -54.55 -34.08
CA ARG A 917 0.43 -54.71 -34.20
C ARG A 917 1.18 -53.61 -35.03
N ILE A 918 2.54 -53.46 -35.12
CA ILE A 918 3.79 -54.09 -34.58
C ILE A 918 4.96 -53.04 -34.68
N LEU A 919 6.11 -53.00 -33.96
CA LEU A 919 7.33 -53.85 -34.08
C LEU A 919 8.48 -53.52 -33.05
N ILE A 920 8.87 -54.49 -32.20
CA ILE A 920 10.25 -54.81 -31.68
C ILE A 920 11.07 -53.90 -30.72
N MET A 921 11.75 -54.57 -29.76
CA MET A 921 12.81 -54.11 -28.83
C MET A 921 14.25 -54.38 -29.35
N LEU A 922 15.29 -53.80 -28.73
CA LEU A 922 16.56 -54.52 -28.49
C LEU A 922 17.38 -53.92 -27.32
N MET A 923 18.19 -54.75 -26.64
CA MET A 923 19.01 -54.38 -25.48
C MET A 923 20.52 -54.39 -25.79
N ALA A 924 21.25 -53.38 -25.30
CA ALA A 924 22.69 -53.42 -24.91
C ALA A 924 23.01 -52.05 -24.25
N VAL A 925 23.22 -51.90 -22.93
CA VAL A 925 24.28 -52.43 -22.02
C VAL A 925 25.61 -51.65 -22.11
N SER A 926 25.98 -51.05 -20.97
CA SER A 926 27.25 -50.38 -20.60
C SER A 926 27.60 -49.04 -21.30
N GLY A 927 28.28 -48.09 -20.63
CA GLY A 927 29.00 -48.19 -19.33
C GLY A 927 28.88 -47.00 -18.37
N LEU A 928 29.27 -47.28 -17.12
CA LEU A 928 29.48 -46.39 -15.97
C LEU A 928 30.70 -45.46 -16.18
N ALA A 929 30.98 -44.41 -15.39
CA ALA A 929 30.22 -43.55 -14.44
C ALA A 929 31.17 -42.42 -13.93
N ILE A 930 30.77 -41.71 -12.86
CA ILE A 930 31.56 -40.75 -12.04
C ILE A 930 31.79 -39.37 -12.73
N GLY A 931 31.54 -38.22 -12.09
CA GLY A 931 30.91 -38.00 -10.77
C GLY A 931 31.00 -36.53 -10.30
N MET A 932 30.35 -36.25 -9.16
CA MET A 932 30.50 -35.06 -8.28
C MET A 932 30.69 -33.65 -8.90
N THR A 933 29.72 -32.76 -8.70
CA THR A 933 29.81 -31.57 -7.81
C THR A 933 28.62 -30.65 -8.05
N VAL A 934 27.91 -30.22 -6.99
CA VAL A 934 26.94 -29.11 -7.05
C VAL A 934 27.27 -28.12 -5.94
N ALA A 935 27.77 -26.95 -6.29
CA ALA A 935 28.08 -25.87 -5.35
C ALA A 935 27.79 -24.49 -5.96
N LYS A 936 26.96 -23.73 -5.24
CA LYS A 936 26.66 -22.28 -5.30
C LYS A 936 27.45 -21.40 -6.30
N SER A 937 26.74 -20.81 -7.27
CA SER A 937 26.72 -19.36 -7.62
C SER A 937 25.88 -19.17 -8.91
N LYS A 938 24.90 -18.26 -8.98
CA LYS A 938 25.03 -16.79 -9.13
C LYS A 938 26.04 -16.38 -10.22
N ASN A 939 25.56 -16.19 -11.47
CA ASN A 939 25.51 -14.84 -12.04
C ASN A 939 24.72 -14.74 -13.37
N SER A 940 24.04 -13.60 -13.51
CA SER A 940 23.67 -12.86 -14.74
C SER A 940 23.46 -13.59 -16.08
N LEU A 941 22.33 -13.28 -16.73
CA LEU A 941 22.38 -12.29 -17.82
C LEU A 941 21.06 -11.50 -17.95
N LYS A 942 21.16 -10.20 -18.28
CA LYS A 942 20.02 -9.40 -18.76
C LYS A 942 19.83 -9.64 -20.26
N ALA A 943 18.59 -9.81 -20.74
CA ALA A 943 18.20 -9.40 -22.09
C ALA A 943 16.67 -9.34 -22.25
N PHE A 944 16.18 -8.13 -22.52
CA PHE A 944 14.97 -7.78 -23.27
C PHE A 944 13.95 -8.90 -23.63
N LYS A 945 12.75 -8.79 -23.08
CA LYS A 945 11.60 -8.37 -23.89
C LYS A 945 10.59 -7.58 -23.07
#